data_AF-A0AAD6T8P5-F1
#
_entry.id   AF-A0AAD6T8P5-F1
#
_cell.length_a   1.000
_cell.length_b   1.000
_cell.length_c   1.000
_cell.angle_alpha   90.00
_cell.angle_beta   90.00
_cell.angle_gamma   90.00
#
_symmetry.space_group_name_H-M   'P 1'
#
loop_
_entity.id
_entity.type
_entity.pdbx_description
1 polymer ?
#
loop_
_entity_poly.entity_id
_entity_poly.type
_entity_poly.pdbx_seq_one_letter_code
_entity_poly.pdbx_strand_id
1 'polypeptide(L)'
;MSVVRYNPIEEHPNSPTMKLGIFSSLLTTASIVGCVSSQTPIQYIADEVQFTGIVENSHGVTYGFILPNASGVPEFVGQVVAPLENKWVGVALGGPNSLMVVAWQNDSSIYSSPRFVDSQYQATEYDSANISTIDCAVNETHWTWTYRCENCTEWPGGSLDTKGSQEMTWLVGLTEVDTPDMENSTLSQYSALGQWEQNLLESQNDNYTIVLDNYLATTATDWTKAPMFPNGVGQSKAKPALASHLDQLFASGVTSSSTNNLWYAKGNNVAWDQKTTMITETSQDGPALMDFGGTLHLVFPEKTSGKLVHLQYNDNIAAWDRRTIITNATTSRQAALTVFGGALVCAYYDPSDHNRLHVGAWDPQTGWGTFQNLGGETWGTPSLYTDGSDTDIYLLFPANNNGRKILGMTTTRVNGAWISAGAPDESSAFGTSATQFTDQAMMGFQSNNGQGQLMVSFYNGSSWLPHERVNSETTSHTPSLAMLGGTLNCIFSSHNSDNVVLRATRPMLAYPLDSWMKHLNGDLYMSQLSIPGTHDSAAITIVPDTETQTMTISQQLNAGIRFFDLRCILFENELFMAHGFLIQEMYNWFAVNSNHLFEALVVSIKREKPDEFSNIQFDEAVYDRIQSHSATWRIDDTIPTLGQLRGRIQLFRRYSLESNNSAFDIGLDASMWPDNNVSFVIPVTNGTLVIEDHYNYDKVVGFLAVVANKTSIVKSALNAAIADPSPANWHISFSSATNNPDHSPHAFATGGTQRSTIPWVYVPGLNQNLLGFVNPMLLSGGQRPKIGTVLMDFPESPSGGSLIASIIDLNG
;
A
#
# COMPACT_ATOMS: atom_id res chain seq x y z
N MET A 1 41.19 -17.76 -53.49
CA MET A 1 42.55 -18.31 -53.71
C MET A 1 43.53 -17.21 -53.34
N SER A 2 44.12 -17.26 -52.15
CA SER A 2 45.41 -17.94 -51.85
C SER A 2 46.59 -17.09 -52.35
N VAL A 3 47.70 -16.85 -51.66
CA VAL A 3 48.29 -17.35 -50.41
C VAL A 3 49.60 -16.53 -50.20
N VAL A 4 49.83 -16.04 -48.97
CA VAL A 4 51.06 -16.07 -48.12
C VAL A 4 52.46 -15.67 -48.67
N ARG A 5 53.19 -14.78 -47.95
CA ARG A 5 54.54 -14.93 -47.29
C ARG A 5 55.26 -13.57 -47.09
N TYR A 6 55.51 -13.14 -45.82
CA TYR A 6 56.79 -13.09 -45.05
C TYR A 6 57.93 -12.26 -45.71
N ASN A 7 58.69 -11.32 -45.10
CA ASN A 7 58.82 -10.72 -43.75
C ASN A 7 59.81 -9.47 -43.88
N PRO A 8 60.42 -8.88 -42.82
CA PRO A 8 60.13 -7.55 -42.21
C PRO A 8 61.27 -6.48 -42.32
N ILE A 9 61.05 -5.21 -41.88
CA ILE A 9 62.06 -4.27 -41.30
C ILE A 9 61.34 -3.29 -40.32
N GLU A 10 61.98 -3.02 -39.17
CA GLU A 10 61.60 -2.12 -38.07
C GLU A 10 61.91 -0.62 -38.30
N GLU A 11 61.15 0.28 -37.64
CA GLU A 11 61.70 1.32 -36.74
C GLU A 11 60.57 1.92 -35.84
N HIS A 12 60.91 2.24 -34.59
CA HIS A 12 60.07 2.55 -33.40
C HIS A 12 59.84 4.08 -33.18
N PRO A 13 58.97 4.62 -32.25
CA PRO A 13 58.95 4.24 -30.82
C PRO A 13 57.69 4.50 -29.92
N ASN A 14 57.81 3.97 -28.69
CA ASN A 14 57.29 4.44 -27.38
C ASN A 14 56.03 3.84 -26.67
N SER A 15 56.36 2.93 -25.72
CA SER A 15 55.85 2.79 -24.33
C SER A 15 54.53 2.01 -24.06
N PRO A 16 54.31 1.46 -22.84
CA PRO A 16 54.90 0.17 -22.41
C PRO A 16 53.88 -0.79 -21.76
N THR A 17 53.99 -2.09 -22.04
CA THR A 17 53.38 -3.19 -21.24
C THR A 17 54.47 -3.94 -20.47
N MET A 18 54.24 -4.17 -19.16
CA MET A 18 55.24 -4.71 -18.24
C MET A 18 54.93 -6.16 -17.83
N LYS A 19 55.69 -7.06 -18.46
CA LYS A 19 56.32 -8.31 -18.00
C LYS A 19 55.62 -9.25 -17.00
N LEU A 20 55.38 -10.45 -17.54
CA LEU A 20 55.32 -11.76 -16.89
C LEU A 20 56.74 -12.25 -16.49
N GLY A 21 56.84 -12.99 -15.39
CA GLY A 21 58.07 -13.65 -14.95
C GLY A 21 57.87 -14.69 -13.82
N ILE A 22 57.51 -15.92 -14.22
CA ILE A 22 57.93 -17.25 -13.72
C ILE A 22 57.98 -17.50 -12.19
N PHE A 23 57.19 -18.47 -11.71
CA PHE A 23 57.68 -19.55 -10.83
C PHE A 23 56.91 -20.87 -11.04
N SER A 24 57.66 -21.96 -10.91
CA SER A 24 57.37 -23.35 -11.25
C SER A 24 56.67 -24.13 -10.14
N SER A 25 55.72 -24.99 -10.55
CA SER A 25 55.40 -26.33 -10.03
C SER A 25 55.44 -26.59 -8.51
N LEU A 26 54.26 -26.82 -7.92
CA LEU A 26 54.05 -27.96 -7.02
C LEU A 26 52.73 -28.65 -7.41
N LEU A 27 52.83 -29.84 -8.00
CA LEU A 27 51.74 -30.81 -8.04
C LEU A 27 51.47 -31.24 -6.60
N THR A 28 50.29 -30.95 -6.07
CA THR A 28 49.68 -31.74 -5.00
C THR A 28 48.34 -32.22 -5.51
N THR A 29 48.29 -33.52 -5.74
CA THR A 29 47.12 -34.33 -6.09
C THR A 29 45.96 -34.04 -5.16
N ALA A 30 44.94 -33.32 -5.64
CA ALA A 30 43.61 -33.37 -5.04
C ALA A 30 42.95 -34.65 -5.54
N SER A 31 42.83 -35.62 -4.63
CA SER A 31 42.17 -36.89 -4.84
C SER A 31 40.74 -36.68 -5.36
N ILE A 32 40.48 -37.13 -6.59
CA ILE A 32 39.12 -37.36 -7.09
C ILE A 32 38.56 -38.57 -6.31
N VAL A 33 37.75 -38.32 -5.29
CA VAL A 33 36.82 -39.27 -4.67
C VAL A 33 35.66 -38.42 -4.13
N GLY A 34 34.40 -38.56 -4.55
CA GLY A 34 33.82 -39.57 -5.42
C GLY A 34 32.63 -39.01 -6.21
N CYS A 35 32.28 -39.75 -7.26
CA CYS A 35 30.99 -39.61 -7.90
C CYS A 35 29.90 -39.90 -6.86
N VAL A 36 29.14 -38.88 -6.48
CA VAL A 36 27.89 -39.07 -5.75
C VAL A 36 26.91 -39.70 -6.74
N SER A 37 26.28 -40.79 -6.32
CA SER A 37 25.22 -41.48 -7.06
C SER A 37 24.10 -40.51 -7.47
N SER A 38 23.57 -40.67 -8.68
CA SER A 38 22.42 -39.92 -9.22
C SER A 38 21.36 -39.69 -8.13
N GLN A 39 21.18 -38.43 -7.75
CA GLN A 39 20.19 -38.01 -6.76
C GLN A 39 18.84 -37.87 -7.48
N THR A 40 17.79 -38.47 -6.91
CA THR A 40 16.43 -38.38 -7.48
C THR A 40 15.85 -37.00 -7.18
N PRO A 41 15.22 -36.33 -8.17
CA PRO A 41 14.52 -35.08 -7.92
C PRO A 41 13.45 -35.23 -6.82
N ILE A 42 13.28 -34.19 -6.03
CA ILE A 42 12.22 -34.02 -5.05
C ILE A 42 11.22 -32.96 -5.52
N GLN A 43 9.99 -33.06 -5.03
CA GLN A 43 9.01 -31.99 -5.09
C GLN A 43 8.86 -31.38 -3.70
N TYR A 44 8.87 -30.06 -3.63
CA TYR A 44 8.64 -29.34 -2.38
C TYR A 44 7.86 -28.05 -2.66
N ILE A 45 7.17 -27.56 -1.64
CA ILE A 45 6.38 -26.33 -1.74
C ILE A 45 7.15 -25.21 -1.03
N ALA A 46 7.40 -24.12 -1.75
CA ALA A 46 7.91 -22.86 -1.21
C ALA A 46 7.02 -21.72 -1.72
N ASP A 47 6.64 -20.80 -0.83
CA ASP A 47 5.73 -19.68 -1.12
C ASP A 47 4.42 -20.11 -1.83
N GLU A 48 3.86 -21.24 -1.40
CA GLU A 48 2.66 -21.87 -1.98
C GLU A 48 2.82 -22.34 -3.44
N VAL A 49 4.05 -22.37 -3.96
CA VAL A 49 4.39 -22.85 -5.30
C VAL A 49 5.20 -24.14 -5.23
N GLN A 50 4.84 -25.13 -6.05
CA GLN A 50 5.56 -26.40 -6.12
C GLN A 50 6.81 -26.24 -6.99
N PHE A 51 7.98 -26.45 -6.39
CA PHE A 51 9.26 -26.60 -7.08
C PHE A 51 9.59 -28.08 -7.26
N THR A 52 10.26 -28.39 -8.37
CA THR A 52 10.86 -29.70 -8.61
C THR A 52 12.37 -29.52 -8.73
N GLY A 53 13.18 -30.30 -8.00
CA GLY A 53 14.61 -30.04 -7.88
C GLY A 53 15.36 -31.04 -7.01
N ILE A 54 16.45 -30.64 -6.37
CA ILE A 54 17.26 -31.51 -5.49
C ILE A 54 17.63 -30.84 -4.17
N VAL A 55 17.93 -31.67 -3.16
CA VAL A 55 18.65 -31.27 -1.95
C VAL A 55 20.00 -31.99 -1.94
N GLU A 56 21.06 -31.22 -2.15
CA GLU A 56 22.44 -31.69 -2.08
C GLU A 56 22.88 -31.74 -0.61
N ASN A 57 22.92 -32.93 -0.04
CA ASN A 57 23.12 -33.11 1.39
C ASN A 57 24.57 -32.86 1.88
N SER A 58 25.57 -32.87 0.98
CA SER A 58 26.99 -32.76 1.37
C SER A 58 27.36 -31.33 1.78
N HIS A 59 26.70 -30.33 1.19
CA HIS A 59 26.89 -28.90 1.45
C HIS A 59 25.57 -28.19 1.79
N GLY A 60 24.48 -28.94 1.96
CA GLY A 60 23.18 -28.43 2.41
C GLY A 60 22.47 -27.50 1.41
N VAL A 61 22.77 -27.59 0.11
CA VAL A 61 22.19 -26.69 -0.89
C VAL A 61 20.95 -27.31 -1.54
N THR A 62 19.86 -26.55 -1.58
CA THR A 62 18.64 -26.91 -2.32
C THR A 62 18.58 -26.11 -3.61
N TYR A 63 18.24 -26.79 -4.71
CA TYR A 63 17.96 -26.19 -6.00
C TYR A 63 16.56 -26.60 -6.46
N GLY A 64 15.74 -25.65 -6.90
CA GLY A 64 14.39 -25.89 -7.41
C GLY A 64 14.11 -25.17 -8.72
N PHE A 65 13.28 -25.76 -9.58
CA PHE A 65 12.93 -25.22 -10.89
C PHE A 65 11.43 -25.31 -11.18
N ILE A 66 10.91 -24.25 -11.80
CA ILE A 66 9.56 -24.18 -12.36
C ILE A 66 9.67 -23.65 -13.79
N LEU A 67 9.07 -24.36 -14.73
CA LEU A 67 9.09 -24.03 -16.16
C LEU A 67 7.68 -23.70 -16.67
N PRO A 68 7.57 -22.85 -17.70
CA PRO A 68 6.32 -22.68 -18.43
C PRO A 68 5.91 -23.98 -19.14
N ASN A 69 4.62 -24.32 -19.11
CA ASN A 69 4.09 -25.43 -19.93
C ASN A 69 4.06 -25.07 -21.45
N ALA A 70 4.18 -23.79 -21.80
CA ALA A 70 4.26 -23.35 -23.19
C ALA A 70 5.62 -23.70 -23.83
N SER A 71 5.59 -24.47 -24.91
CA SER A 71 6.81 -24.85 -25.64
C SER A 71 7.52 -23.63 -26.25
N GLY A 72 8.83 -23.50 -26.00
CA GLY A 72 9.69 -22.49 -26.63
C GLY A 72 9.71 -21.12 -25.94
N VAL A 73 9.14 -20.99 -24.74
CA VAL A 73 9.36 -19.80 -23.91
C VAL A 73 10.73 -19.96 -23.23
N PRO A 74 11.72 -19.09 -23.49
CA PRO A 74 13.10 -19.36 -23.14
C PRO A 74 13.42 -18.94 -21.69
N GLU A 75 12.55 -19.27 -20.74
CA GLU A 75 12.68 -18.85 -19.34
C GLU A 75 12.29 -19.93 -18.33
N PHE A 76 12.68 -19.71 -17.06
CA PHE A 76 12.20 -20.48 -15.91
C PHE A 76 12.30 -19.64 -14.63
N VAL A 77 11.61 -20.08 -13.57
CA VAL A 77 11.82 -19.60 -12.19
C VAL A 77 12.67 -20.63 -11.46
N GLY A 78 13.75 -20.16 -10.83
CA GLY A 78 14.65 -20.97 -10.04
C GLY A 78 14.64 -20.56 -8.56
N GLN A 79 14.98 -21.49 -7.69
CA GLN A 79 15.22 -21.21 -6.28
C GLN A 79 16.51 -21.88 -5.81
N VAL A 80 17.24 -21.16 -4.97
CA VAL A 80 18.42 -21.64 -4.24
C VAL A 80 18.19 -21.43 -2.76
N VAL A 81 18.46 -22.44 -1.94
CA VAL A 81 18.62 -22.30 -0.48
C VAL A 81 20.00 -22.83 -0.13
N ALA A 82 20.86 -22.01 0.45
CA ALA A 82 22.24 -22.38 0.73
C ALA A 82 22.70 -21.90 2.11
N PRO A 83 23.49 -22.71 2.83
CA PRO A 83 24.18 -22.29 4.04
C PRO A 83 25.13 -21.10 3.83
N LEU A 84 25.32 -20.26 4.84
CA LEU A 84 26.28 -19.14 4.82
C LEU A 84 27.76 -19.59 4.67
N GLU A 85 28.07 -20.85 4.95
CA GLU A 85 29.41 -21.42 4.74
C GLU A 85 29.76 -21.59 3.24
N ASN A 86 28.74 -21.67 2.38
CA ASN A 86 28.92 -21.73 0.94
C ASN A 86 29.07 -20.31 0.40
N LYS A 87 30.32 -19.93 0.13
CA LYS A 87 30.69 -18.59 -0.31
C LYS A 87 30.18 -18.23 -1.70
N TRP A 88 29.94 -19.22 -2.54
CA TRP A 88 29.13 -19.10 -3.75
C TRP A 88 28.59 -20.47 -4.14
N VAL A 89 27.46 -20.50 -4.83
CA VAL A 89 26.84 -21.74 -5.35
C VAL A 89 26.37 -21.51 -6.78
N GLY A 90 26.42 -22.55 -7.61
CA GLY A 90 25.96 -22.46 -8.99
C GLY A 90 25.38 -23.76 -9.53
N VAL A 91 24.61 -23.64 -10.61
CA VAL A 91 24.05 -24.77 -11.37
C VAL A 91 24.35 -24.60 -12.84
N ALA A 92 25.13 -25.52 -13.40
CA ALA A 92 25.31 -25.69 -14.83
C ALA A 92 24.15 -26.51 -15.41
N LEU A 93 23.32 -25.86 -16.23
CA LEU A 93 22.04 -26.35 -16.72
C LEU A 93 22.13 -27.54 -17.68
N GLY A 94 23.29 -27.78 -18.28
CA GLY A 94 23.56 -28.93 -19.17
C GLY A 94 24.86 -29.66 -18.85
N GLY A 95 25.40 -29.46 -17.63
CA GLY A 95 26.72 -29.97 -17.25
C GLY A 95 27.87 -29.19 -17.90
N PRO A 96 28.92 -29.84 -18.44
CA PRO A 96 30.04 -29.13 -19.05
C PRO A 96 29.67 -28.54 -20.41
N ASN A 97 30.22 -27.36 -20.75
CA ASN A 97 29.87 -26.61 -21.97
C ASN A 97 28.41 -26.11 -21.99
N SER A 98 27.93 -25.60 -20.86
CA SER A 98 26.56 -25.07 -20.73
C SER A 98 26.50 -23.70 -20.07
N LEU A 99 25.31 -23.09 -20.13
CA LEU A 99 24.96 -21.99 -19.23
C LEU A 99 25.00 -22.49 -17.77
N MET A 100 25.53 -21.66 -16.90
CA MET A 100 25.52 -21.79 -15.45
C MET A 100 24.91 -20.55 -14.82
N VAL A 101 24.00 -20.75 -13.88
CA VAL A 101 23.52 -19.69 -12.98
C VAL A 101 24.33 -19.78 -11.69
N VAL A 102 24.98 -18.70 -11.28
CA VAL A 102 25.72 -18.62 -10.01
C VAL A 102 25.17 -17.50 -9.14
N ALA A 103 25.21 -17.70 -7.83
CA ALA A 103 24.89 -16.67 -6.84
C ALA A 103 25.76 -16.79 -5.58
N TRP A 104 25.92 -15.66 -4.90
CA TRP A 104 26.58 -15.56 -3.61
C TRP A 104 25.94 -14.46 -2.76
N GLN A 105 26.07 -14.62 -1.46
CA GLN A 105 25.63 -13.63 -0.49
C GLN A 105 26.77 -12.66 -0.18
N ASN A 106 26.42 -11.38 -0.03
CA ASN A 106 27.26 -10.40 0.63
C ASN A 106 26.37 -9.53 1.56
N ASP A 107 26.71 -9.49 2.85
CA ASP A 107 25.89 -8.89 3.91
C ASP A 107 24.41 -9.33 3.88
N SER A 108 23.46 -8.43 3.57
CA SER A 108 22.03 -8.76 3.48
C SER A 108 21.54 -8.89 2.03
N SER A 109 22.45 -8.91 1.06
CA SER A 109 22.15 -8.92 -0.37
C SER A 109 22.65 -10.20 -1.04
N ILE A 110 21.93 -10.64 -2.06
CA ILE A 110 22.33 -11.74 -2.94
C ILE A 110 22.71 -11.17 -4.29
N TYR A 111 23.92 -11.50 -4.73
CA TYR A 111 24.45 -11.18 -6.04
C TYR A 111 24.39 -12.43 -6.91
N SER A 112 24.12 -12.27 -8.19
CA SER A 112 24.02 -13.38 -9.12
C SER A 112 24.61 -13.03 -10.48
N SER A 113 24.97 -14.06 -11.24
CA SER A 113 25.51 -13.86 -12.57
C SER A 113 25.25 -15.05 -13.49
N PRO A 114 24.87 -14.82 -14.76
CA PRO A 114 24.90 -15.85 -15.79
C PRO A 114 26.35 -16.07 -16.25
N ARG A 115 26.78 -17.33 -16.27
CA ARG A 115 28.11 -17.76 -16.69
C ARG A 115 28.03 -18.84 -17.76
N PHE A 116 29.00 -18.91 -18.65
CA PHE A 116 29.21 -20.07 -19.50
C PHE A 116 30.33 -20.90 -18.89
N VAL A 117 30.07 -22.19 -18.62
CA VAL A 117 31.09 -23.12 -18.13
C VAL A 117 31.66 -23.94 -19.26
N ASP A 118 32.98 -24.04 -19.35
CA ASP A 118 33.65 -24.89 -20.33
C ASP A 118 33.70 -26.37 -19.92
N SER A 119 34.39 -27.20 -20.70
CA SER A 119 34.58 -28.63 -20.42
C SER A 119 35.32 -28.96 -19.10
N GLN A 120 35.95 -27.96 -18.47
CA GLN A 120 36.66 -28.07 -17.19
C GLN A 120 35.93 -27.33 -16.05
N TYR A 121 34.69 -26.88 -16.31
CA TYR A 121 33.89 -26.05 -15.41
C TYR A 121 34.55 -24.71 -15.04
N GLN A 122 35.36 -24.15 -15.94
CA GLN A 122 35.81 -22.77 -15.82
C GLN A 122 34.69 -21.85 -16.30
N ALA A 123 34.29 -20.91 -15.45
CA ALA A 123 33.16 -20.03 -15.66
C ALA A 123 33.60 -18.67 -16.21
N THR A 124 33.04 -18.26 -17.34
CA THR A 124 33.18 -16.90 -17.89
C THR A 124 31.82 -16.23 -17.99
N GLU A 125 31.76 -14.90 -18.02
CA GLU A 125 30.48 -14.17 -18.13
C GLU A 125 29.69 -14.57 -19.38
N TYR A 126 28.36 -14.57 -19.27
CA TYR A 126 27.46 -14.91 -20.37
C TYR A 126 26.31 -13.90 -20.52
N ASP A 127 26.51 -12.91 -21.37
CA ASP A 127 25.61 -11.74 -21.50
C ASP A 127 24.25 -12.03 -22.19
N SER A 128 24.05 -13.23 -22.74
CA SER A 128 22.82 -13.54 -23.50
C SER A 128 21.67 -14.04 -22.61
N ALA A 129 21.94 -14.37 -21.35
CA ALA A 129 20.93 -14.71 -20.35
C ALA A 129 20.72 -13.52 -19.40
N ASN A 130 19.48 -13.33 -18.94
CA ASN A 130 19.13 -12.29 -17.99
C ASN A 130 18.57 -12.93 -16.71
N ILE A 131 19.08 -12.53 -15.56
CA ILE A 131 18.66 -13.05 -14.26
C ILE A 131 18.10 -11.87 -13.45
N SER A 132 16.87 -12.00 -12.96
CA SER A 132 16.28 -11.04 -12.03
C SER A 132 15.87 -11.73 -10.74
N THR A 133 16.25 -11.13 -9.61
CA THR A 133 15.82 -11.59 -8.29
C THR A 133 14.33 -11.31 -8.10
N ILE A 134 13.58 -12.35 -7.74
CA ILE A 134 12.17 -12.27 -7.36
C ILE A 134 12.05 -12.01 -5.86
N ASP A 135 12.74 -12.84 -5.07
CA ASP A 135 12.77 -12.75 -3.62
C ASP A 135 14.13 -13.24 -3.10
N CYS A 136 14.59 -12.66 -1.99
CA CYS A 136 15.76 -13.14 -1.30
C CYS A 136 15.70 -12.85 0.19
N ALA A 137 16.26 -13.77 0.97
CA ALA A 137 16.35 -13.63 2.42
C ALA A 137 17.70 -14.15 2.89
N VAL A 138 18.28 -13.48 3.88
CA VAL A 138 19.48 -13.93 4.58
C VAL A 138 19.14 -14.01 6.06
N ASN A 139 19.33 -15.18 6.66
CA ASN A 139 19.20 -15.39 8.10
C ASN A 139 20.55 -15.81 8.70
N GLU A 140 20.58 -16.14 10.00
CA GLU A 140 21.83 -16.47 10.71
C GLU A 140 22.56 -17.72 10.20
N THR A 141 21.89 -18.58 9.41
CA THR A 141 22.43 -19.88 8.99
C THR A 141 22.39 -20.12 7.49
N HIS A 142 21.40 -19.54 6.79
CA HIS A 142 21.13 -19.78 5.38
C HIS A 142 20.74 -18.48 4.68
N TRP A 143 20.88 -18.52 3.37
CA TRP A 143 20.26 -17.58 2.46
C TRP A 143 19.37 -18.31 1.46
N THR A 144 18.29 -17.65 1.09
CA THR A 144 17.33 -18.10 0.07
C THR A 144 17.32 -17.08 -1.05
N TRP A 145 17.26 -17.56 -2.29
CA TRP A 145 17.20 -16.74 -3.48
C TRP A 145 16.26 -17.37 -4.51
N THR A 146 15.13 -16.72 -4.75
CA THR A 146 14.18 -17.05 -5.81
C THR A 146 14.39 -16.06 -6.96
N TYR A 147 14.52 -16.55 -8.19
CA TYR A 147 14.88 -15.74 -9.34
C TYR A 147 14.16 -16.16 -10.61
N ARG A 148 14.01 -15.21 -11.53
CA ARG A 148 13.59 -15.44 -12.92
C ARG A 148 14.83 -15.48 -13.80
N CYS A 149 14.93 -16.49 -14.66
CA CYS A 149 16.01 -16.63 -15.62
C CYS A 149 15.42 -16.54 -17.03
N GLU A 150 15.60 -15.41 -17.70
CA GLU A 150 15.15 -15.17 -19.08
C GLU A 150 16.29 -15.46 -20.07
N ASN A 151 15.95 -16.04 -21.22
CA ASN A 151 16.89 -16.54 -22.22
C ASN A 151 17.88 -17.59 -21.68
N CYS A 152 17.45 -18.40 -20.70
CA CYS A 152 18.30 -19.38 -20.01
C CYS A 152 18.10 -20.82 -20.48
N THR A 153 17.20 -21.08 -21.43
CA THR A 153 16.92 -22.43 -21.91
C THR A 153 17.82 -22.86 -23.08
N GLU A 154 18.63 -21.94 -23.63
CA GLU A 154 19.51 -22.18 -24.78
C GLU A 154 20.88 -21.51 -24.56
N TRP A 155 21.94 -22.13 -25.06
CA TRP A 155 23.31 -21.63 -25.00
C TRP A 155 24.14 -22.13 -26.20
N PRO A 156 25.35 -21.59 -26.44
CA PRO A 156 26.20 -22.06 -27.53
C PRO A 156 26.46 -23.57 -27.44
N GLY A 157 25.90 -24.33 -28.38
CA GLY A 157 26.10 -25.78 -28.48
C GLY A 157 25.13 -26.64 -27.66
N GLY A 158 24.11 -26.08 -27.01
CA GLY A 158 23.12 -26.87 -26.27
C GLY A 158 21.86 -26.11 -25.84
N SER A 159 20.91 -26.84 -25.27
CA SER A 159 19.65 -26.33 -24.74
C SER A 159 19.13 -27.26 -23.65
N LEU A 160 18.22 -26.75 -22.81
CA LEU A 160 17.46 -27.59 -21.87
C LEU A 160 16.52 -28.55 -22.61
N ASP A 161 16.48 -29.81 -22.20
CA ASP A 161 15.39 -30.73 -22.57
C ASP A 161 14.14 -30.44 -21.72
N THR A 162 13.44 -29.35 -22.05
CA THR A 162 12.26 -28.87 -21.29
C THR A 162 11.08 -29.83 -21.29
N LYS A 163 11.13 -30.94 -22.04
CA LYS A 163 10.07 -31.97 -22.13
C LYS A 163 10.51 -33.33 -21.59
N GLY A 164 11.72 -33.42 -21.07
CA GLY A 164 12.31 -34.68 -20.66
C GLY A 164 13.16 -34.51 -19.41
N SER A 165 14.26 -35.25 -19.38
CA SER A 165 15.21 -35.25 -18.28
C SER A 165 16.50 -34.57 -18.72
N GLN A 166 17.01 -33.69 -17.87
CA GLN A 166 18.21 -32.90 -18.12
C GLN A 166 19.28 -33.24 -17.10
N GLU A 167 20.47 -33.65 -17.57
CA GLU A 167 21.63 -33.74 -16.68
C GLU A 167 22.09 -32.32 -16.31
N MET A 168 22.05 -32.01 -15.03
CA MET A 168 22.50 -30.74 -14.46
C MET A 168 23.66 -30.99 -13.50
N THR A 169 24.50 -29.98 -13.31
CA THR A 169 25.67 -30.06 -12.40
C THR A 169 25.62 -28.90 -11.40
N TRP A 170 25.62 -29.21 -10.11
CA TRP A 170 25.76 -28.20 -9.06
C TRP A 170 27.24 -27.98 -8.75
N LEU A 171 27.59 -26.76 -8.35
CA LEU A 171 28.94 -26.34 -7.98
C LEU A 171 28.87 -25.51 -6.70
N VAL A 172 29.82 -25.73 -5.79
CA VAL A 172 29.94 -24.97 -4.54
C VAL A 172 31.36 -24.46 -4.39
N GLY A 173 31.51 -23.20 -4.03
CA GLY A 173 32.76 -22.60 -3.58
C GLY A 173 32.74 -22.26 -2.10
N LEU A 174 33.74 -22.76 -1.37
CA LEU A 174 33.95 -22.44 0.04
C LEU A 174 34.90 -21.24 0.23
N THR A 175 35.36 -20.63 -0.87
CA THR A 175 36.20 -19.44 -0.88
C THR A 175 35.42 -18.29 -1.52
N GLU A 176 35.50 -17.11 -0.93
CA GLU A 176 34.85 -15.89 -1.42
C GLU A 176 35.22 -15.57 -2.86
N VAL A 177 34.29 -14.92 -3.56
CA VAL A 177 34.55 -14.32 -4.87
C VAL A 177 35.46 -13.10 -4.69
N ASP A 178 36.24 -12.73 -5.70
CA ASP A 178 37.29 -11.71 -5.57
C ASP A 178 36.75 -10.31 -5.17
N THR A 179 35.53 -9.99 -5.61
CA THR A 179 34.85 -8.70 -5.41
C THR A 179 33.35 -8.92 -5.14
N PRO A 180 32.96 -9.25 -3.89
CA PRO A 180 31.60 -9.70 -3.55
C PRO A 180 30.47 -8.72 -3.89
N ASP A 181 30.76 -7.42 -3.99
CA ASP A 181 29.79 -6.37 -4.33
C ASP A 181 29.52 -6.20 -5.84
N MET A 182 30.09 -7.05 -6.69
CA MET A 182 30.04 -6.90 -8.15
C MET A 182 29.58 -8.18 -8.83
N GLU A 183 28.49 -8.13 -9.61
CA GLU A 183 27.96 -9.29 -10.35
C GLU A 183 28.96 -9.87 -11.37
N ASN A 184 29.93 -9.07 -11.83
CA ASN A 184 31.01 -9.53 -12.70
C ASN A 184 32.26 -10.04 -11.96
N SER A 185 32.13 -10.37 -10.67
CA SER A 185 33.25 -10.87 -9.88
C SER A 185 33.82 -12.17 -10.44
N THR A 186 35.14 -12.31 -10.38
CA THR A 186 35.82 -13.55 -10.73
C THR A 186 35.51 -14.60 -9.66
N LEU A 187 35.08 -15.79 -10.10
CA LEU A 187 34.83 -16.91 -9.21
C LEU A 187 36.14 -17.60 -8.85
N SER A 188 36.31 -17.92 -7.57
CA SER A 188 37.34 -18.87 -7.14
C SER A 188 37.06 -20.25 -7.75
N GLN A 189 38.08 -21.11 -7.84
CA GLN A 189 37.85 -22.48 -8.28
C GLN A 189 36.87 -23.18 -7.33
N TYR A 190 35.87 -23.87 -7.89
CA TYR A 190 34.89 -24.63 -7.10
C TYR A 190 35.59 -25.60 -6.13
N SER A 191 35.00 -25.74 -4.94
CA SER A 191 35.46 -26.67 -3.91
C SER A 191 34.84 -28.06 -4.07
N ALA A 192 33.61 -28.13 -4.58
CA ALA A 192 32.91 -29.38 -4.88
C ALA A 192 31.95 -29.20 -6.05
N LEU A 193 31.65 -30.31 -6.73
CA LEU A 193 30.59 -30.42 -7.72
C LEU A 193 29.93 -31.78 -7.66
N GLY A 194 28.73 -31.88 -8.23
CA GLY A 194 28.04 -33.15 -8.43
C GLY A 194 26.96 -33.03 -9.49
N GLN A 195 26.49 -34.17 -9.99
CA GLN A 195 25.54 -34.23 -11.10
C GLN A 195 24.24 -34.91 -10.66
N TRP A 196 23.14 -34.49 -11.26
CA TRP A 196 21.86 -35.17 -11.12
C TRP A 196 21.05 -35.06 -12.42
N GLU A 197 20.04 -35.91 -12.53
CA GLU A 197 19.10 -35.91 -13.65
C GLU A 197 17.81 -35.19 -13.23
N GLN A 198 17.61 -33.96 -13.71
CA GLN A 198 16.44 -33.14 -13.42
C GLN A 198 15.28 -33.52 -14.33
N ASN A 199 14.14 -33.87 -13.76
CA ASN A 199 12.90 -34.05 -14.54
C ASN A 199 12.26 -32.68 -14.80
N LEU A 200 12.51 -32.12 -15.99
CA LEU A 200 11.98 -30.80 -16.36
C LEU A 200 10.52 -30.85 -16.80
N LEU A 201 10.01 -32.01 -17.20
CA LEU A 201 8.58 -32.20 -17.45
C LEU A 201 7.77 -32.01 -16.16
N GLU A 202 8.25 -32.53 -15.03
CA GLU A 202 7.62 -32.34 -13.70
C GLU A 202 7.87 -30.95 -13.10
N SER A 203 8.80 -30.18 -13.66
CA SER A 203 8.98 -28.77 -13.31
C SER A 203 7.97 -27.86 -14.04
N GLN A 204 7.21 -28.35 -15.02
CA GLN A 204 6.24 -27.51 -15.76
C GLN A 204 5.04 -27.15 -14.90
N ASN A 205 4.59 -25.89 -15.00
CA ASN A 205 3.42 -25.40 -14.29
C ASN A 205 2.41 -24.76 -15.26
N ASP A 206 1.18 -25.24 -15.27
CA ASP A 206 0.08 -24.74 -16.12
C ASP A 206 -0.27 -23.28 -15.82
N ASN A 207 -0.01 -22.85 -14.59
CA ASN A 207 -0.23 -21.50 -14.10
C ASN A 207 1.07 -20.70 -14.01
N TYR A 208 2.11 -21.03 -14.78
CA TYR A 208 3.42 -20.37 -14.73
C TYR A 208 3.32 -18.83 -14.80
N THR A 209 2.46 -18.28 -15.66
CA THR A 209 2.24 -16.83 -15.73
C THR A 209 1.62 -16.27 -14.45
N ILE A 210 0.68 -16.97 -13.82
CA ILE A 210 0.07 -16.57 -12.54
C ILE A 210 1.07 -16.70 -11.40
N VAL A 211 1.93 -17.73 -11.41
CA VAL A 211 3.02 -17.91 -10.44
C VAL A 211 4.00 -16.74 -10.57
N LEU A 212 4.41 -16.41 -11.79
CA LEU A 212 5.28 -15.28 -12.06
C LEU A 212 4.62 -13.96 -11.65
N ASP A 213 3.35 -13.74 -12.00
CA ASP A 213 2.59 -12.54 -11.63
C ASP A 213 2.40 -12.44 -10.11
N ASN A 214 2.19 -13.54 -9.38
CA ASN A 214 2.09 -13.53 -7.92
C ASN A 214 3.43 -13.19 -7.26
N TYR A 215 4.53 -13.72 -7.80
CA TYR A 215 5.89 -13.40 -7.35
C TYR A 215 6.27 -11.94 -7.66
N LEU A 216 5.83 -11.40 -8.80
CA LEU A 216 6.04 -10.00 -9.18
C LEU A 216 5.05 -9.02 -8.50
N ALA A 217 3.86 -9.49 -8.13
CA ALA A 217 2.85 -8.70 -7.42
C ALA A 217 3.17 -8.53 -5.93
N THR A 218 4.02 -9.38 -5.35
CA THR A 218 4.42 -9.34 -3.94
C THR A 218 5.66 -8.48 -3.67
N THR A 219 6.28 -7.89 -4.69
CA THR A 219 7.50 -7.08 -4.52
C THR A 219 7.53 -5.75 -5.30
N ALA A 220 6.52 -5.42 -6.09
CA ALA A 220 6.52 -4.16 -6.85
C ALA A 220 6.17 -2.94 -5.96
N THR A 221 7.16 -2.44 -5.20
CA THR A 221 7.21 -1.04 -4.76
C THR A 221 7.55 -0.09 -5.92
N ASP A 222 7.46 -0.56 -7.16
CA ASP A 222 7.81 0.20 -8.36
C ASP A 222 6.71 1.16 -8.78
N TRP A 223 7.13 2.26 -9.39
CA TRP A 223 6.22 3.26 -9.92
C TRP A 223 5.57 2.77 -11.21
N THR A 224 4.25 2.81 -11.27
CA THR A 224 3.48 2.61 -12.49
C THR A 224 3.04 3.96 -13.05
N LYS A 225 3.05 4.12 -14.38
CA LYS A 225 2.68 5.39 -15.05
C LYS A 225 1.45 5.20 -15.93
N ALA A 226 0.54 6.18 -15.88
CA ALA A 226 -0.58 6.27 -16.80
C ALA A 226 -0.86 7.73 -17.21
N PRO A 227 -1.48 7.96 -18.38
CA PRO A 227 -2.15 9.22 -18.64
C PRO A 227 -3.17 9.49 -17.52
N MET A 228 -3.23 10.72 -17.04
CA MET A 228 -4.19 11.06 -16.00
C MET A 228 -5.62 11.05 -16.54
N PHE A 229 -5.87 11.64 -17.72
CA PHE A 229 -7.22 11.79 -18.27
C PHE A 229 -7.51 10.75 -19.37
N PRO A 230 -8.77 10.32 -19.58
CA PRO A 230 -9.14 9.28 -20.54
C PRO A 230 -8.71 9.51 -22.00
N ASN A 231 -8.43 10.76 -22.37
CA ASN A 231 -7.96 11.14 -23.71
C ASN A 231 -6.50 11.64 -23.73
N GLY A 232 -5.80 11.59 -22.60
CA GLY A 232 -4.44 12.16 -22.45
C GLY A 232 -4.37 13.69 -22.53
N VAL A 233 -5.50 14.38 -22.70
CA VAL A 233 -5.56 15.84 -22.85
C VAL A 233 -5.91 16.48 -21.51
N GLY A 234 -4.92 17.05 -20.83
CA GLY A 234 -5.15 17.92 -19.69
C GLY A 234 -3.87 18.63 -19.29
N GLN A 235 -3.80 19.93 -19.58
CA GLN A 235 -2.62 20.75 -19.29
C GLN A 235 -2.85 21.57 -18.02
N SER A 236 -1.77 21.75 -17.26
CA SER A 236 -1.71 22.74 -16.18
C SER A 236 -0.53 23.66 -16.39
N LYS A 237 -0.77 24.97 -16.44
CA LYS A 237 0.32 25.96 -16.58
C LYS A 237 1.19 26.12 -15.32
N ALA A 238 0.79 25.49 -14.22
CA ALA A 238 1.38 25.58 -12.88
C ALA A 238 1.28 24.23 -12.15
N LYS A 239 1.91 24.08 -10.98
CA LYS A 239 1.82 22.85 -10.16
C LYS A 239 0.34 22.48 -9.96
N PRO A 240 -0.10 21.27 -10.38
CA PRO A 240 -1.45 20.79 -10.08
C PRO A 240 -1.56 20.43 -8.59
N ALA A 241 -2.77 20.34 -8.05
CA ALA A 241 -3.09 19.92 -6.69
C ALA A 241 -3.76 18.55 -6.70
N LEU A 242 -3.59 17.79 -5.63
CA LEU A 242 -4.18 16.47 -5.44
C LEU A 242 -4.56 16.29 -3.96
N ALA A 243 -5.72 15.70 -3.70
CA ALA A 243 -6.14 15.25 -2.37
C ALA A 243 -7.11 14.07 -2.48
N SER A 244 -7.18 13.24 -1.44
CA SER A 244 -8.24 12.23 -1.28
C SER A 244 -9.47 12.84 -0.60
N HIS A 245 -10.66 12.44 -1.03
CA HIS A 245 -11.95 12.85 -0.45
C HIS A 245 -13.02 11.80 -0.78
N LEU A 246 -13.74 11.29 0.23
CA LEU A 246 -14.82 10.30 0.11
C LEU A 246 -14.46 9.09 -0.78
N ASP A 247 -13.32 8.44 -0.52
CA ASP A 247 -12.79 7.28 -1.30
C ASP A 247 -12.43 7.61 -2.76
N GLN A 248 -12.29 8.89 -3.10
CA GLN A 248 -11.88 9.34 -4.43
C GLN A 248 -10.66 10.25 -4.34
N LEU A 249 -9.97 10.40 -5.46
CA LEU A 249 -8.96 11.45 -5.65
C LEU A 249 -9.59 12.64 -6.35
N PHE A 250 -9.27 13.83 -5.87
CA PHE A 250 -9.58 15.10 -6.50
C PHE A 250 -8.31 15.78 -6.94
N ALA A 251 -8.27 16.18 -8.21
CA ALA A 251 -7.20 16.98 -8.74
C ALA A 251 -7.70 18.33 -9.19
N SER A 252 -6.86 19.35 -9.06
CA SER A 252 -7.14 20.69 -9.57
C SER A 252 -5.89 21.33 -10.15
N GLY A 253 -6.07 22.29 -11.05
CA GLY A 253 -4.97 23.04 -11.63
C GLY A 253 -5.46 24.27 -12.36
N VAL A 254 -4.58 24.87 -13.16
CA VAL A 254 -4.89 26.09 -13.90
C VAL A 254 -4.82 25.86 -15.39
N THR A 255 -5.81 26.35 -16.13
CA THR A 255 -5.82 26.21 -17.58
C THR A 255 -4.66 26.98 -18.23
N SER A 256 -4.04 26.37 -19.24
CA SER A 256 -3.06 27.01 -20.12
C SER A 256 -3.74 27.94 -21.14
N SER A 257 -4.55 28.88 -20.66
CA SER A 257 -5.31 29.86 -21.46
C SER A 257 -5.02 31.28 -20.99
N SER A 258 -5.38 32.30 -21.77
CA SER A 258 -5.26 33.71 -21.36
C SER A 258 -6.07 34.03 -20.10
N THR A 259 -7.12 33.27 -19.81
CA THR A 259 -7.99 33.47 -18.65
C THR A 259 -7.37 32.95 -17.36
N ASN A 260 -6.57 31.88 -17.40
CA ASN A 260 -6.06 31.15 -16.24
C ASN A 260 -7.18 30.66 -15.30
N ASN A 261 -8.21 30.05 -15.87
CA ASN A 261 -9.31 29.49 -15.07
C ASN A 261 -8.81 28.31 -14.25
N LEU A 262 -9.38 28.11 -13.07
CA LEU A 262 -9.21 26.85 -12.36
C LEU A 262 -9.95 25.71 -13.07
N TRP A 263 -9.47 24.51 -12.86
CA TRP A 263 -10.17 23.29 -13.26
C TRP A 263 -10.08 22.24 -12.17
N TYR A 264 -10.99 21.28 -12.15
CA TYR A 264 -10.92 20.11 -11.28
C TYR A 264 -11.35 18.83 -12.02
N ALA A 265 -10.93 17.68 -11.51
CA ALA A 265 -11.35 16.36 -11.96
C ALA A 265 -11.37 15.40 -10.76
N LYS A 266 -12.20 14.36 -10.85
CA LYS A 266 -12.28 13.28 -9.86
C LYS A 266 -11.74 11.99 -10.47
N GLY A 267 -11.31 11.05 -9.65
CA GLY A 267 -10.84 9.75 -10.10
C GLY A 267 -10.46 8.84 -8.96
N ASN A 268 -9.73 7.77 -9.28
CA ASN A 268 -9.19 6.82 -8.33
C ASN A 268 -7.77 6.38 -8.76
N ASN A 269 -7.26 5.30 -8.17
CA ASN A 269 -5.93 4.76 -8.48
C ASN A 269 -5.78 4.30 -9.94
N VAL A 270 -6.87 4.11 -10.67
CA VAL A 270 -6.88 3.56 -12.04
C VAL A 270 -7.43 4.55 -13.06
N ALA A 271 -8.64 5.05 -12.86
CA ALA A 271 -9.40 5.83 -13.82
C ALA A 271 -9.75 7.24 -13.29
N TRP A 272 -9.93 8.18 -14.21
CA TRP A 272 -10.27 9.57 -13.91
C TRP A 272 -11.35 10.10 -14.85
N ASP A 273 -12.13 11.03 -14.33
CA ASP A 273 -13.12 11.78 -15.08
C ASP A 273 -12.49 12.82 -15.99
N GLN A 274 -13.31 13.38 -16.88
CA GLN A 274 -12.93 14.55 -17.67
C GLN A 274 -12.77 15.79 -16.79
N LYS A 275 -11.89 16.68 -17.23
CA LYS A 275 -11.64 17.96 -16.57
C LYS A 275 -12.86 18.89 -16.64
N THR A 276 -13.32 19.37 -15.49
CA THR A 276 -14.33 20.43 -15.36
C THR A 276 -13.66 21.78 -15.14
N THR A 277 -14.01 22.80 -15.94
CA THR A 277 -13.43 24.16 -15.79
C THR A 277 -14.32 25.03 -14.91
N MET A 278 -13.71 25.71 -13.93
CA MET A 278 -14.37 26.66 -13.03
C MET A 278 -14.31 28.07 -13.65
N ILE A 279 -15.34 28.44 -14.40
CA ILE A 279 -15.33 29.65 -15.23
C ILE A 279 -15.30 30.96 -14.45
N THR A 280 -15.65 30.96 -13.16
CA THR A 280 -15.67 32.14 -12.29
C THR A 280 -14.37 32.33 -11.51
N GLU A 281 -13.52 31.32 -11.43
CA GLU A 281 -12.33 31.34 -10.58
C GLU A 281 -11.07 31.35 -11.43
N THR A 282 -10.24 32.38 -11.25
CA THR A 282 -8.98 32.54 -11.98
C THR A 282 -7.80 32.66 -11.03
N SER A 283 -6.71 31.98 -11.37
CA SER A 283 -5.53 31.92 -10.51
C SER A 283 -4.23 32.27 -11.24
N GLN A 284 -3.32 32.95 -10.53
CA GLN A 284 -2.00 33.25 -11.07
C GLN A 284 -1.04 32.06 -11.02
N ASP A 285 -1.20 31.14 -10.06
CA ASP A 285 -0.38 29.93 -9.87
C ASP A 285 -1.27 28.73 -9.46
N GLY A 286 -0.68 27.57 -9.14
CA GLY A 286 -1.40 26.36 -8.77
C GLY A 286 -2.30 26.53 -7.52
N PRO A 287 -3.45 25.84 -7.45
CA PRO A 287 -4.27 25.75 -6.23
C PRO A 287 -3.66 24.76 -5.23
N ALA A 288 -4.14 24.72 -4.00
CA ALA A 288 -3.88 23.67 -3.01
C ALA A 288 -5.20 22.99 -2.67
N LEU A 289 -5.16 21.67 -2.42
CA LEU A 289 -6.32 20.85 -2.07
C LEU A 289 -6.06 20.11 -0.77
N MET A 290 -7.09 20.00 0.08
CA MET A 290 -7.04 19.19 1.31
C MET A 290 -8.46 18.84 1.76
N ASP A 291 -8.71 17.59 2.14
CA ASP A 291 -9.92 17.23 2.88
C ASP A 291 -9.77 17.64 4.35
N PHE A 292 -10.82 18.23 4.91
CA PHE A 292 -10.88 18.51 6.33
C PHE A 292 -12.29 18.30 6.86
N GLY A 293 -12.46 17.35 7.77
CA GLY A 293 -13.76 17.03 8.38
C GLY A 293 -14.81 16.61 7.34
N GLY A 294 -14.40 15.86 6.32
CA GLY A 294 -15.30 15.38 5.25
C GLY A 294 -15.77 16.46 4.29
N THR A 295 -15.13 17.63 4.29
CA THR A 295 -15.32 18.67 3.27
C THR A 295 -14.02 18.84 2.51
N LEU A 296 -14.07 18.91 1.18
CA LEU A 296 -12.88 19.23 0.38
C LEU A 296 -12.66 20.74 0.31
N HIS A 297 -11.44 21.19 0.62
CA HIS A 297 -11.03 22.60 0.61
C HIS A 297 -10.08 22.89 -0.54
N LEU A 298 -10.26 24.03 -1.19
CA LEU A 298 -9.36 24.54 -2.23
C LEU A 298 -8.89 25.95 -1.90
N VAL A 299 -7.58 26.17 -1.88
CA VAL A 299 -6.98 27.49 -1.63
C VAL A 299 -6.06 27.89 -2.79
N PHE A 300 -6.19 29.11 -3.31
CA PHE A 300 -5.41 29.54 -4.48
C PHE A 300 -5.16 31.05 -4.48
N PRO A 301 -4.06 31.52 -5.11
CA PRO A 301 -3.82 32.94 -5.30
C PRO A 301 -4.67 33.48 -6.46
N GLU A 302 -5.59 34.40 -6.17
CA GLU A 302 -6.43 35.02 -7.20
C GLU A 302 -5.58 35.79 -8.21
N LYS A 303 -5.88 35.61 -9.50
CA LYS A 303 -5.09 36.20 -10.60
C LYS A 303 -4.98 37.74 -10.53
N THR A 304 -6.05 38.42 -10.14
CA THR A 304 -6.15 39.89 -10.22
C THR A 304 -5.59 40.60 -9.00
N SER A 305 -5.86 40.09 -7.80
CA SER A 305 -5.47 40.73 -6.54
C SER A 305 -4.24 40.10 -5.88
N GLY A 306 -3.92 38.85 -6.23
CA GLY A 306 -2.94 38.02 -5.54
C GLY A 306 -3.31 37.64 -4.12
N LYS A 307 -4.52 37.97 -3.66
CA LYS A 307 -5.03 37.46 -2.39
C LYS A 307 -5.29 35.97 -2.49
N LEU A 308 -5.06 35.25 -1.40
CA LEU A 308 -5.52 33.87 -1.32
C LEU A 308 -7.05 33.84 -1.22
N VAL A 309 -7.65 32.95 -2.00
CA VAL A 309 -9.07 32.65 -2.01
C VAL A 309 -9.24 31.22 -1.54
N HIS A 310 -10.24 30.98 -0.71
CA HIS A 310 -10.61 29.69 -0.15
C HIS A 310 -12.02 29.31 -0.61
N LEU A 311 -12.18 28.11 -1.18
CA LEU A 311 -13.45 27.48 -1.55
C LEU A 311 -13.66 26.18 -0.77
N GLN A 312 -14.91 25.78 -0.65
CA GLN A 312 -15.32 24.48 -0.10
C GLN A 312 -16.14 23.75 -1.15
N TYR A 313 -15.89 22.45 -1.33
CA TYR A 313 -16.72 21.60 -2.18
C TYR A 313 -17.97 21.17 -1.41
N ASN A 314 -19.11 21.14 -2.10
CA ASN A 314 -20.38 20.66 -1.57
C ASN A 314 -20.81 19.42 -2.35
N ASP A 315 -20.63 18.25 -1.75
CA ASP A 315 -20.91 16.96 -2.35
C ASP A 315 -22.38 16.76 -2.72
N ASN A 316 -23.30 17.32 -1.92
CA ASN A 316 -24.74 17.21 -2.16
C ASN A 316 -25.20 17.80 -3.50
N ILE A 317 -24.49 18.82 -3.98
CA ILE A 317 -24.76 19.48 -5.26
C ILE A 317 -23.62 19.34 -6.27
N ALA A 318 -22.59 18.56 -5.91
CA ALA A 318 -21.37 18.35 -6.68
C ALA A 318 -20.70 19.65 -7.20
N ALA A 319 -20.64 20.70 -6.39
CA ALA A 319 -20.14 22.01 -6.80
C ALA A 319 -19.23 22.69 -5.77
N TRP A 320 -18.30 23.52 -6.25
CA TRP A 320 -17.52 24.44 -5.41
C TRP A 320 -18.38 25.63 -4.99
N ASP A 321 -18.37 25.93 -3.69
CA ASP A 321 -19.15 26.99 -3.05
C ASP A 321 -18.34 27.69 -1.93
N ARG A 322 -18.98 28.59 -1.16
CA ARG A 322 -18.48 29.25 0.05
C ARG A 322 -17.16 29.99 -0.13
N ARG A 323 -17.07 30.71 -1.25
CA ARG A 323 -15.91 31.53 -1.61
C ARG A 323 -15.60 32.60 -0.58
N THR A 324 -14.41 32.51 0.02
CA THR A 324 -13.90 33.46 1.01
C THR A 324 -12.55 34.03 0.57
N ILE A 325 -12.38 35.35 0.63
CA ILE A 325 -11.09 36.01 0.40
C ILE A 325 -10.34 36.08 1.73
N ILE A 326 -9.11 35.55 1.77
CA ILE A 326 -8.23 35.63 2.94
C ILE A 326 -7.57 37.02 2.94
N THR A 327 -8.15 37.94 3.69
CA THR A 327 -7.86 39.38 3.56
C THR A 327 -6.42 39.78 3.88
N ASN A 328 -5.74 39.03 4.75
CA ASN A 328 -4.38 39.31 5.20
C ASN A 328 -3.32 38.40 4.53
N ALA A 329 -3.68 37.64 3.50
CA ALA A 329 -2.76 36.72 2.83
C ALA A 329 -2.69 37.02 1.33
N THR A 330 -1.52 37.47 0.88
CA THR A 330 -1.21 37.73 -0.54
C THR A 330 0.03 36.97 -0.96
N THR A 331 -0.03 36.33 -2.12
CA THR A 331 1.13 35.67 -2.72
C THR A 331 0.92 35.50 -4.21
N SER A 332 2.02 35.52 -4.97
CA SER A 332 2.00 35.17 -6.39
C SER A 332 2.20 33.69 -6.67
N ARG A 333 2.16 32.86 -5.62
CA ARG A 333 2.64 31.49 -5.64
C ARG A 333 1.67 30.56 -4.93
N GLN A 334 1.74 29.28 -5.25
CA GLN A 334 0.87 28.27 -4.65
C GLN A 334 1.10 28.16 -3.13
N ALA A 335 0.01 27.94 -2.39
CA ALA A 335 0.02 27.64 -0.96
C ALA A 335 0.15 26.12 -0.69
N ALA A 336 0.44 25.75 0.55
CA ALA A 336 0.37 24.38 1.04
C ALA A 336 -0.77 24.27 2.06
N LEU A 337 -1.46 23.12 2.07
CA LEU A 337 -2.51 22.82 3.03
C LEU A 337 -2.20 21.51 3.75
N THR A 338 -2.54 21.44 5.04
CA THR A 338 -2.68 20.20 5.79
C THR A 338 -3.75 20.37 6.87
N VAL A 339 -4.15 19.28 7.50
CA VAL A 339 -4.97 19.30 8.71
C VAL A 339 -4.06 19.07 9.91
N PHE A 340 -4.21 19.89 10.94
CA PHE A 340 -3.49 19.71 12.21
C PHE A 340 -4.28 20.28 13.37
N GLY A 341 -4.38 19.51 14.47
CA GLY A 341 -4.98 19.98 15.71
C GLY A 341 -6.42 20.49 15.53
N GLY A 342 -7.15 19.87 14.60
CA GLY A 342 -8.53 20.24 14.31
C GLY A 342 -8.73 21.53 13.51
N ALA A 343 -7.72 21.96 12.76
CA ALA A 343 -7.83 23.10 11.87
C ALA A 343 -7.23 22.81 10.49
N LEU A 344 -7.74 23.48 9.47
CA LEU A 344 -7.09 23.51 8.16
C LEU A 344 -5.95 24.52 8.22
N VAL A 345 -4.72 24.03 8.13
CA VAL A 345 -3.51 24.86 8.17
C VAL A 345 -3.08 25.21 6.75
N CYS A 346 -2.76 26.48 6.53
CA CYS A 346 -2.22 26.99 5.27
C CYS A 346 -0.86 27.61 5.49
N ALA A 347 0.12 27.20 4.69
CA ALA A 347 1.41 27.85 4.58
C ALA A 347 1.60 28.43 3.19
N TYR A 348 2.15 29.64 3.09
CA TYR A 348 2.53 30.24 1.83
C TYR A 348 3.79 31.07 2.01
N TYR A 349 4.36 31.57 0.92
CA TYR A 349 5.43 32.55 0.99
C TYR A 349 5.06 33.84 0.29
N ASP A 350 5.55 34.96 0.82
CA ASP A 350 5.29 36.29 0.28
C ASP A 350 6.48 36.77 -0.57
N PRO A 351 6.36 36.81 -1.91
CA PRO A 351 7.43 37.28 -2.77
C PRO A 351 7.78 38.76 -2.59
N SER A 352 6.91 39.54 -1.97
CA SER A 352 7.12 40.96 -1.68
C SER A 352 7.87 41.21 -0.36
N ASP A 353 7.91 40.22 0.54
CA ASP A 353 8.69 40.25 1.78
C ASP A 353 9.79 39.19 1.76
N HIS A 354 10.75 39.33 0.84
CA HIS A 354 11.95 38.48 0.77
C HIS A 354 11.66 36.96 0.69
N ASN A 355 10.52 36.56 0.11
CA ASN A 355 10.04 35.18 0.09
C ASN A 355 9.84 34.56 1.50
N ARG A 356 9.50 35.37 2.51
CA ARG A 356 9.25 34.86 3.86
C ARG A 356 8.04 33.97 3.92
N LEU A 357 8.13 32.96 4.77
CA LEU A 357 7.09 31.98 5.06
C LEU A 357 6.05 32.55 6.03
N HIS A 358 4.80 32.32 5.70
CA HIS A 358 3.65 32.64 6.54
C HIS A 358 2.83 31.38 6.77
N VAL A 359 2.30 31.24 7.99
CA VAL A 359 1.37 30.15 8.33
C VAL A 359 0.15 30.69 9.04
N GLY A 360 -1.01 30.13 8.74
CA GLY A 360 -2.27 30.45 9.38
C GLY A 360 -3.16 29.22 9.46
N ALA A 361 -4.16 29.27 10.34
CA ALA A 361 -5.14 28.21 10.50
C ALA A 361 -6.54 28.74 10.21
N TRP A 362 -7.35 27.91 9.57
CA TRP A 362 -8.77 28.12 9.37
C TRP A 362 -9.55 27.19 10.29
N ASP A 363 -10.47 27.81 11.02
CA ASP A 363 -11.47 27.12 11.82
C ASP A 363 -12.84 27.26 11.12
N PRO A 364 -13.68 26.20 11.11
CA PRO A 364 -15.00 26.23 10.48
C PRO A 364 -15.94 27.34 10.95
N GLN A 365 -15.72 27.92 12.13
CA GLN A 365 -16.58 28.93 12.72
C GLN A 365 -15.98 30.32 12.62
N THR A 366 -14.70 30.46 12.97
CA THR A 366 -14.06 31.79 13.01
C THR A 366 -13.46 32.17 11.67
N GLY A 367 -13.39 31.23 10.73
CA GLY A 367 -12.70 31.41 9.47
C GLY A 367 -11.19 31.46 9.66
N TRP A 368 -10.51 32.16 8.76
CA TRP A 368 -9.05 32.31 8.80
C TRP A 368 -8.62 33.22 9.95
N GLY A 369 -7.72 32.71 10.79
CA GLY A 369 -7.01 33.50 11.78
C GLY A 369 -5.96 34.44 11.15
N THR A 370 -5.14 35.05 12.02
CA THR A 370 -4.01 35.86 11.55
C THR A 370 -2.89 34.94 11.07
N PHE A 371 -2.25 35.30 9.95
CA PHE A 371 -1.08 34.59 9.46
C PHE A 371 0.19 35.10 10.16
N GLN A 372 0.90 34.18 10.81
CA GLN A 372 2.18 34.43 11.46
C GLN A 372 3.31 34.37 10.43
N ASN A 373 4.20 35.36 10.43
CA ASN A 373 5.46 35.31 9.69
C ASN A 373 6.47 34.47 10.48
N LEU A 374 7.05 33.44 9.84
CA LEU A 374 7.98 32.50 10.44
C LEU A 374 9.44 32.93 10.34
N GLY A 375 9.74 34.00 9.61
CA GLY A 375 11.08 34.53 9.37
C GLY A 375 11.94 33.71 8.40
N GLY A 376 11.59 32.45 8.12
CA GLY A 376 12.27 31.61 7.11
C GLY A 376 11.95 32.07 5.69
N GLU A 377 12.97 32.15 4.83
CA GLU A 377 12.83 32.47 3.40
C GLU A 377 12.87 31.20 2.55
N THR A 378 11.94 31.06 1.62
CA THR A 378 11.83 29.88 0.75
C THR A 378 12.09 30.20 -0.72
N TRP A 379 12.65 29.24 -1.44
CA TRP A 379 12.59 29.18 -2.89
C TRP A 379 11.48 28.24 -3.34
N GLY A 380 10.37 28.81 -3.81
CA GLY A 380 9.25 28.04 -4.35
C GLY A 380 8.28 27.53 -3.27
N THR A 381 7.39 26.64 -3.69
CA THR A 381 6.23 26.22 -2.89
C THR A 381 6.66 25.39 -1.67
N PRO A 382 6.24 25.75 -0.44
CA PRO A 382 6.46 24.90 0.74
C PRO A 382 5.51 23.69 0.73
N SER A 383 5.69 22.78 1.69
CA SER A 383 4.73 21.70 1.97
C SER A 383 4.56 21.48 3.47
N LEU A 384 3.42 20.92 3.85
CA LEU A 384 3.04 20.64 5.23
C LEU A 384 2.71 19.14 5.37
N TYR A 385 3.06 18.54 6.51
CA TYR A 385 2.63 17.19 6.91
C TYR A 385 2.59 17.08 8.45
N THR A 386 2.03 16.00 9.00
CA THR A 386 1.99 15.74 10.45
C THR A 386 2.67 14.41 10.78
N ASP A 387 2.97 14.15 12.05
CA ASP A 387 3.64 12.92 12.53
C ASP A 387 2.71 11.69 12.67
N GLY A 388 1.50 11.73 12.13
CA GLY A 388 0.58 10.57 12.11
C GLY A 388 -0.13 10.34 13.44
N SER A 389 0.42 10.84 14.54
CA SER A 389 -0.27 11.04 15.82
C SER A 389 -0.98 12.39 15.93
N ASP A 390 -0.82 13.27 14.93
CA ASP A 390 -1.34 14.65 14.92
C ASP A 390 -0.84 15.46 16.14
N THR A 391 0.39 15.17 16.60
CA THR A 391 1.01 15.84 17.74
C THR A 391 1.89 17.00 17.31
N ASP A 392 2.61 16.82 16.21
CA ASP A 392 3.44 17.84 15.59
C ASP A 392 3.04 18.07 14.12
N ILE A 393 3.15 19.33 13.69
CA ILE A 393 3.06 19.72 12.29
C ILE A 393 4.43 20.17 11.78
N TYR A 394 4.77 19.69 10.60
CA TYR A 394 6.04 19.94 9.95
C TYR A 394 5.84 20.77 8.68
N LEU A 395 6.77 21.67 8.42
CA LEU A 395 6.85 22.52 7.24
C LEU A 395 8.18 22.24 6.53
N LEU A 396 8.13 21.82 5.27
CA LEU A 396 9.29 21.59 4.42
C LEU A 396 9.36 22.68 3.35
N PHE A 397 10.54 23.24 3.13
CA PHE A 397 10.72 24.30 2.13
C PHE A 397 12.17 24.37 1.64
N PRO A 398 12.42 24.64 0.34
CA PRO A 398 13.77 24.87 -0.15
C PRO A 398 14.30 26.22 0.33
N ALA A 399 15.55 26.30 0.76
CA ALA A 399 16.17 27.55 1.18
C ALA A 399 16.21 28.58 0.03
N ASN A 400 15.98 29.86 0.35
CA ASN A 400 16.07 30.98 -0.60
C ASN A 400 17.54 31.34 -0.94
N ASN A 401 18.28 30.40 -1.53
CA ASN A 401 19.64 30.59 -2.01
C ASN A 401 19.89 29.72 -3.25
N ASN A 402 21.08 29.83 -3.86
CA ASN A 402 21.40 29.06 -5.07
C ASN A 402 21.41 27.55 -4.85
N GLY A 403 21.73 27.08 -3.64
CA GLY A 403 21.77 25.66 -3.31
C GLY A 403 20.37 25.03 -3.16
N ARG A 404 19.36 25.83 -2.77
CA ARG A 404 17.96 25.41 -2.59
C ARG A 404 17.80 24.13 -1.77
N LYS A 405 18.67 23.96 -0.76
CA LYS A 405 18.62 22.84 0.16
C LYS A 405 17.28 22.84 0.88
N ILE A 406 16.64 21.68 0.99
CA ILE A 406 15.36 21.53 1.68
C ILE A 406 15.61 21.64 3.18
N LEU A 407 14.82 22.49 3.83
CA LEU A 407 14.86 22.75 5.27
C LEU A 407 13.52 22.37 5.89
N GLY A 408 13.57 22.03 7.17
CA GLY A 408 12.40 21.64 7.96
C GLY A 408 12.19 22.57 9.15
N MET A 409 10.92 22.87 9.44
CA MET A 409 10.48 23.45 10.71
C MET A 409 9.35 22.62 11.31
N THR A 410 9.22 22.61 12.63
CA THR A 410 8.14 21.91 13.33
C THR A 410 7.57 22.75 14.47
N THR A 411 6.33 22.47 14.85
CA THR A 411 5.67 23.00 16.05
C THR A 411 4.58 22.05 16.54
N THR A 412 4.28 22.10 17.83
CA THR A 412 3.09 21.45 18.42
C THR A 412 1.82 22.32 18.29
N ARG A 413 1.96 23.58 17.85
CA ARG A 413 0.87 24.58 17.76
C ARG A 413 1.12 25.56 16.62
N VAL A 414 0.16 25.74 15.71
CA VAL A 414 0.30 26.61 14.52
C VAL A 414 0.72 28.04 14.87
N ASN A 415 0.04 28.65 15.86
CA ASN A 415 0.34 30.01 16.35
C ASN A 415 1.46 30.05 17.41
N GLY A 416 2.25 28.98 17.49
CA GLY A 416 3.35 28.80 18.44
C GLY A 416 4.71 29.18 17.86
N ALA A 417 5.76 28.80 18.60
CA ALA A 417 7.12 28.91 18.11
C ALA A 417 7.43 27.74 17.17
N TRP A 418 7.80 28.06 15.93
CA TRP A 418 8.31 27.08 14.98
C TRP A 418 9.82 26.94 15.15
N ILE A 419 10.29 25.72 15.36
CA ILE A 419 11.71 25.39 15.56
C ILE A 419 12.23 24.59 14.37
N SER A 420 13.55 24.55 14.20
CA SER A 420 14.17 23.72 13.15
C SER A 420 13.85 22.24 13.36
N ALA A 421 13.54 21.55 12.28
CA ALA A 421 13.29 20.11 12.23
C ALA A 421 14.17 19.43 11.18
N GLY A 422 14.29 18.12 11.27
CA GLY A 422 14.93 17.32 10.23
C GLY A 422 14.19 17.43 8.89
N ALA A 423 14.96 17.43 7.81
CA ALA A 423 14.47 17.40 6.44
C ALA A 423 15.38 16.48 5.60
N PRO A 424 14.92 16.00 4.43
CA PRO A 424 15.77 15.28 3.49
C PRO A 424 17.02 16.07 3.16
N ASP A 425 18.17 15.39 3.03
CA ASP A 425 19.42 16.01 2.58
C ASP A 425 19.42 16.23 1.05
N GLU A 426 18.44 16.98 0.59
CA GLU A 426 18.08 17.14 -0.82
C GLU A 426 17.93 18.61 -1.18
N SER A 427 17.94 18.90 -2.48
CA SER A 427 17.68 20.24 -3.02
C SER A 427 16.59 20.21 -4.08
N SER A 428 15.64 21.13 -3.98
CA SER A 428 14.53 21.24 -4.93
C SER A 428 14.62 22.48 -5.83
N ALA A 429 14.27 22.30 -7.10
CA ALA A 429 14.28 23.38 -8.09
C ALA A 429 13.10 24.37 -7.94
N PHE A 430 11.92 23.90 -7.50
CA PHE A 430 10.66 24.66 -7.54
C PHE A 430 9.83 24.64 -6.25
N GLY A 431 10.18 23.81 -5.26
CA GLY A 431 9.38 23.62 -4.05
C GLY A 431 9.21 22.15 -3.67
N THR A 432 8.37 21.89 -2.67
CA THR A 432 8.06 20.56 -2.18
C THR A 432 6.54 20.33 -2.18
N SER A 433 6.13 19.07 -2.22
CA SER A 433 4.80 18.62 -1.81
C SER A 433 4.99 17.52 -0.78
N ALA A 434 4.05 17.38 0.14
CA ALA A 434 4.09 16.33 1.14
C ALA A 434 2.69 15.76 1.34
N THR A 435 2.64 14.47 1.66
CA THR A 435 1.43 13.79 2.13
C THR A 435 1.84 12.75 3.17
N GLN A 436 0.87 12.17 3.85
CA GLN A 436 1.09 11.18 4.90
C GLN A 436 0.21 9.96 4.67
N PHE A 437 0.75 8.81 5.02
CA PHE A 437 0.03 7.56 5.18
C PHE A 437 0.48 6.90 6.48
N THR A 438 -0.45 6.42 7.30
CA THR A 438 -0.13 5.80 8.60
C THR A 438 0.82 6.70 9.44
N ASP A 439 1.99 6.21 9.79
CA ASP A 439 3.11 6.83 10.50
C ASP A 439 4.21 7.37 9.56
N GLN A 440 4.04 7.22 8.24
CA GLN A 440 5.00 7.64 7.22
C GLN A 440 4.62 8.98 6.59
N ALA A 441 5.62 9.74 6.17
CA ALA A 441 5.45 10.93 5.36
C ALA A 441 6.22 10.80 4.05
N MET A 442 5.66 11.35 2.97
CA MET A 442 6.27 11.29 1.64
C MET A 442 6.39 12.69 1.10
N MET A 443 7.56 13.02 0.54
CA MET A 443 7.85 14.32 -0.04
C MET A 443 8.17 14.20 -1.52
N GLY A 444 7.39 14.87 -2.36
CA GLY A 444 7.61 14.94 -3.80
C GLY A 444 8.30 16.25 -4.18
N PHE A 445 9.31 16.17 -5.06
CA PHE A 445 10.05 17.34 -5.51
C PHE A 445 10.69 17.13 -6.89
N GLN A 446 11.14 18.25 -7.48
CA GLN A 446 11.97 18.22 -8.69
C GLN A 446 13.43 18.48 -8.31
N SER A 447 14.34 17.63 -8.78
CA SER A 447 15.78 17.75 -8.52
C SER A 447 16.37 19.11 -8.94
N ASN A 448 17.18 19.73 -8.08
CA ASN A 448 17.89 20.98 -8.38
C ASN A 448 19.22 20.78 -9.16
N ASN A 449 19.23 19.95 -10.21
CA ASN A 449 20.41 19.66 -11.04
C ASN A 449 20.27 20.12 -12.50
N GLY A 450 19.16 20.79 -12.84
CA GLY A 450 18.85 21.24 -14.20
C GLY A 450 18.28 20.17 -15.14
N GLN A 451 18.17 18.90 -14.70
CA GLN A 451 17.60 17.81 -15.50
C GLN A 451 16.09 17.63 -15.30
N GLY A 452 15.49 18.32 -14.32
CA GLY A 452 14.04 18.30 -14.08
C GLY A 452 13.50 16.96 -13.57
N GLN A 453 14.33 16.14 -12.92
CA GLN A 453 13.96 14.78 -12.51
C GLN A 453 12.93 14.80 -11.40
N LEU A 454 11.94 13.92 -11.53
CA LEU A 454 10.88 13.74 -10.55
C LEU A 454 11.35 12.79 -9.45
N MET A 455 11.38 13.29 -8.23
CA MET A 455 11.89 12.59 -7.06
C MET A 455 10.83 12.49 -5.96
N VAL A 456 10.87 11.41 -5.20
CA VAL A 456 10.12 11.24 -3.95
C VAL A 456 11.07 10.79 -2.85
N SER A 457 10.92 11.31 -1.64
CA SER A 457 11.66 10.85 -0.46
C SER A 457 10.65 10.46 0.63
N PHE A 458 11.04 9.52 1.50
CA PHE A 458 10.16 8.93 2.51
C PHE A 458 10.71 9.18 3.90
N TYR A 459 9.81 9.43 4.84
CA TYR A 459 10.09 9.49 6.25
C TYR A 459 9.58 8.22 6.92
N ASN A 460 10.46 7.49 7.59
CA ASN A 460 10.13 6.20 8.21
C ASN A 460 9.75 6.30 9.71
N GLY A 461 9.27 7.46 10.15
CA GLY A 461 8.99 7.74 11.56
C GLY A 461 10.21 8.24 12.36
N SER A 462 11.45 8.03 11.88
CA SER A 462 12.66 8.45 12.57
C SER A 462 13.60 9.34 11.74
N SER A 463 13.68 9.09 10.43
CA SER A 463 14.59 9.78 9.53
C SER A 463 14.04 9.80 8.11
N TRP A 464 14.51 10.77 7.33
CA TRP A 464 14.26 10.81 5.90
C TRP A 464 15.22 9.88 5.19
N LEU A 465 14.68 8.98 4.38
CA LEU A 465 15.41 8.10 3.49
C LEU A 465 15.91 8.87 2.26
N PRO A 466 16.96 8.38 1.58
CA PRO A 466 17.39 8.91 0.29
C PRO A 466 16.22 8.98 -0.70
N HIS A 467 16.26 9.95 -1.61
CA HIS A 467 15.25 10.04 -2.65
C HIS A 467 15.23 8.80 -3.55
N GLU A 468 14.05 8.43 -4.00
CA GLU A 468 13.85 7.55 -5.14
C GLU A 468 13.45 8.39 -6.37
N ARG A 469 13.77 7.87 -7.56
CA ARG A 469 13.26 8.40 -8.81
C ARG A 469 11.88 7.82 -9.10
N VAL A 470 10.97 8.67 -9.55
CA VAL A 470 9.71 8.21 -10.15
C VAL A 470 10.01 7.79 -11.59
N ASN A 471 10.47 6.55 -11.76
CA ASN A 471 10.94 6.02 -13.04
C ASN A 471 11.97 6.95 -13.72
N SER A 472 11.88 7.09 -15.05
CA SER A 472 12.68 8.06 -15.82
C SER A 472 11.97 9.40 -16.01
N GLU A 473 10.99 9.73 -15.17
CA GLU A 473 10.13 10.89 -15.39
C GLU A 473 10.82 12.21 -15.06
N THR A 474 10.41 13.22 -15.80
CA THR A 474 10.80 14.61 -15.56
C THR A 474 9.53 15.46 -15.48
N THR A 475 9.60 16.52 -14.71
CA THR A 475 8.47 17.43 -14.53
C THR A 475 8.88 18.88 -14.74
N SER A 476 7.94 19.77 -15.11
CA SER A 476 8.17 21.22 -15.19
C SER A 476 8.00 21.94 -13.85
N HIS A 477 7.31 21.32 -12.88
CA HIS A 477 6.94 21.94 -11.61
C HIS A 477 7.09 20.92 -10.49
N THR A 478 6.99 21.37 -9.25
CA THR A 478 6.84 20.46 -8.11
C THR A 478 5.64 19.50 -8.34
N PRO A 479 5.77 18.20 -8.06
CA PRO A 479 4.64 17.26 -8.15
C PRO A 479 3.63 17.48 -7.01
N SER A 480 2.47 16.83 -7.07
CA SER A 480 1.53 16.72 -5.95
C SER A 480 1.24 15.27 -5.61
N LEU A 481 1.19 15.00 -4.30
CA LEU A 481 1.05 13.66 -3.74
C LEU A 481 -0.27 13.54 -2.96
N ALA A 482 -0.92 12.39 -3.03
CA ALA A 482 -2.03 12.01 -2.16
C ALA A 482 -2.13 10.49 -2.04
N MET A 483 -2.69 10.03 -0.93
CA MET A 483 -2.93 8.61 -0.67
C MET A 483 -4.37 8.23 -1.00
N LEU A 484 -4.56 7.05 -1.59
CA LEU A 484 -5.87 6.41 -1.66
C LEU A 484 -5.69 4.89 -1.61
N GLY A 485 -6.29 4.24 -0.61
CA GLY A 485 -6.29 2.78 -0.48
C GLY A 485 -4.88 2.18 -0.50
N GLY A 486 -3.97 2.68 0.34
CA GLY A 486 -2.59 2.20 0.41
C GLY A 486 -1.73 2.49 -0.82
N THR A 487 -2.22 3.27 -1.78
CA THR A 487 -1.48 3.64 -2.99
C THR A 487 -1.12 5.12 -2.96
N LEU A 488 0.17 5.43 -3.10
CA LEU A 488 0.67 6.78 -3.28
C LEU A 488 0.43 7.21 -4.73
N ASN A 489 -0.34 8.28 -4.90
CA ASN A 489 -0.60 8.90 -6.20
C ASN A 489 0.24 10.16 -6.34
N CYS A 490 1.05 10.23 -7.39
CA CYS A 490 1.86 11.38 -7.76
C CYS A 490 1.37 11.94 -9.09
N ILE A 491 0.85 13.17 -9.08
CA ILE A 491 0.54 13.90 -10.31
C ILE A 491 1.56 14.99 -10.59
N PHE A 492 1.91 15.16 -11.86
CA PHE A 492 2.97 16.09 -12.27
C PHE A 492 2.76 16.60 -13.69
N SER A 493 3.26 17.79 -13.99
CA SER A 493 3.26 18.33 -15.35
C SER A 493 4.46 17.79 -16.13
N SER A 494 4.24 17.30 -17.35
CA SER A 494 5.31 16.86 -18.26
C SER A 494 6.33 17.97 -18.51
N HIS A 495 7.62 17.61 -18.52
CA HIS A 495 8.72 18.56 -18.76
C HIS A 495 8.89 18.93 -20.24
N ASN A 496 7.88 19.57 -20.81
CA ASN A 496 7.86 20.06 -22.20
C ASN A 496 6.93 21.27 -22.33
N SER A 497 6.81 21.82 -23.54
CA SER A 497 5.95 22.99 -23.81
C SER A 497 4.47 22.75 -23.51
N ASP A 498 4.03 21.50 -23.49
CA ASP A 498 2.63 21.14 -23.39
C ASP A 498 2.15 21.08 -21.94
N ASN A 499 3.05 20.84 -20.96
CA ASN A 499 2.73 20.72 -19.54
C ASN A 499 1.50 19.84 -19.26
N VAL A 500 1.44 18.69 -19.94
CA VAL A 500 0.39 17.69 -19.76
C VAL A 500 0.48 17.13 -18.35
N VAL A 501 -0.64 17.02 -17.65
CA VAL A 501 -0.69 16.41 -16.33
C VAL A 501 -0.69 14.89 -16.49
N LEU A 502 0.32 14.27 -15.89
CA LEU A 502 0.55 12.82 -15.87
C LEU A 502 0.37 12.31 -14.45
N ARG A 503 0.14 11.00 -14.32
CA ARG A 503 0.06 10.31 -13.04
C ARG A 503 1.08 9.17 -12.98
N ALA A 504 1.75 9.07 -11.85
CA ALA A 504 2.45 7.87 -11.42
C ALA A 504 1.87 7.37 -10.10
N THR A 505 1.83 6.07 -9.90
CA THR A 505 1.29 5.43 -8.69
C THR A 505 2.26 4.39 -8.14
N ARG A 506 2.34 4.30 -6.81
CA ARG A 506 3.21 3.35 -6.11
C ARG A 506 2.43 2.72 -4.94
N PRO A 507 2.30 1.39 -4.87
CA PRO A 507 1.80 0.72 -3.68
C PRO A 507 2.72 1.03 -2.49
N MET A 508 2.14 1.41 -1.35
CA MET A 508 2.87 1.69 -0.11
C MET A 508 2.86 0.51 0.86
N LEU A 509 1.94 -0.44 0.65
CA LEU A 509 1.81 -1.65 1.45
C LEU A 509 2.48 -2.81 0.72
N ALA A 510 3.09 -3.72 1.49
CA ALA A 510 3.68 -4.96 0.96
C ALA A 510 2.63 -5.98 0.50
N TYR A 511 1.34 -5.66 0.70
CA TYR A 511 0.21 -6.49 0.35
C TYR A 511 -0.90 -5.61 -0.25
N PRO A 512 -1.71 -6.14 -1.17
CA PRO A 512 -2.89 -5.47 -1.66
C PRO A 512 -4.03 -5.50 -0.63
N LEU A 513 -4.73 -4.37 -0.46
CA LEU A 513 -5.87 -4.27 0.47
C LEU A 513 -7.07 -5.14 0.07
N ASP A 514 -7.22 -5.44 -1.21
CA ASP A 514 -8.31 -6.31 -1.70
C ASP A 514 -8.02 -7.81 -1.47
N SER A 515 -6.80 -8.18 -1.05
CA SER A 515 -6.40 -9.57 -0.86
C SER A 515 -5.40 -9.79 0.29
N TRP A 516 -5.54 -9.01 1.37
CA TRP A 516 -4.59 -9.01 2.50
C TRP A 516 -4.62 -10.31 3.33
N MET A 517 -5.76 -10.98 3.45
CA MET A 517 -5.86 -12.23 4.24
C MET A 517 -5.17 -13.42 3.53
N LYS A 518 -4.91 -13.33 2.22
CA LYS A 518 -4.06 -14.30 1.50
C LYS A 518 -2.70 -14.49 2.14
N HIS A 519 -2.12 -13.43 2.69
CA HIS A 519 -0.77 -13.43 3.27
C HIS A 519 -0.71 -13.99 4.70
N LEU A 520 -1.85 -14.36 5.27
CA LEU A 520 -1.94 -14.85 6.65
C LEU A 520 -2.02 -16.37 6.72
N ASN A 521 -1.57 -16.94 7.84
CA ASN A 521 -1.71 -18.38 8.08
C ASN A 521 -3.19 -18.76 8.22
N GLY A 522 -3.64 -19.72 7.41
CA GLY A 522 -5.01 -20.25 7.44
C GLY A 522 -5.42 -20.90 8.77
N ASP A 523 -4.48 -21.32 9.61
CA ASP A 523 -4.76 -21.93 10.91
C ASP A 523 -5.19 -20.92 11.98
N LEU A 524 -4.99 -19.62 11.75
CA LEU A 524 -5.43 -18.57 12.67
C LEU A 524 -6.95 -18.54 12.76
N TYR A 525 -7.50 -18.45 13.97
CA TYR A 525 -8.92 -18.15 14.15
C TYR A 525 -9.23 -16.72 13.69
N MET A 526 -10.42 -16.50 13.13
CA MET A 526 -10.88 -15.15 12.79
C MET A 526 -10.88 -14.21 14.01
N SER A 527 -11.09 -14.75 15.21
CA SER A 527 -10.98 -14.05 16.50
C SER A 527 -9.56 -13.57 16.85
N GLN A 528 -8.52 -14.13 16.23
CA GLN A 528 -7.11 -13.75 16.44
C GLN A 528 -6.65 -12.65 15.49
N LEU A 529 -7.51 -12.21 14.56
CA LEU A 529 -7.19 -11.19 13.58
C LEU A 529 -7.68 -9.82 14.03
N SER A 530 -6.93 -8.78 13.66
CA SER A 530 -7.42 -7.41 13.67
C SER A 530 -8.20 -7.19 12.37
N ILE A 531 -9.53 -7.06 12.44
CA ILE A 531 -10.40 -7.04 11.25
C ILE A 531 -11.10 -5.67 11.15
N PRO A 532 -10.88 -4.91 10.07
CA PRO A 532 -11.68 -3.72 9.81
C PRO A 532 -13.08 -4.11 9.31
N GLY A 533 -14.09 -3.51 9.92
CA GLY A 533 -15.50 -3.71 9.61
C GLY A 533 -16.24 -2.38 9.42
N THR A 534 -17.44 -2.45 8.86
CA THR A 534 -18.32 -1.29 8.70
C THR A 534 -19.64 -1.46 9.44
N HIS A 535 -20.04 -0.42 10.17
CA HIS A 535 -21.36 -0.33 10.80
C HIS A 535 -22.39 0.13 9.77
N ASP A 536 -23.58 -0.49 9.78
CA ASP A 536 -24.65 -0.26 8.80
C ASP A 536 -24.11 -0.18 7.36
N SER A 537 -23.37 -1.21 6.93
CA SER A 537 -22.48 -1.19 5.76
C SER A 537 -23.14 -0.76 4.45
N ALA A 538 -24.48 -0.86 4.36
CA ALA A 538 -25.27 -0.52 3.19
C ALA A 538 -25.93 0.88 3.24
N ALA A 539 -25.77 1.64 4.32
CA ALA A 539 -26.45 2.92 4.51
C ALA A 539 -25.72 4.08 3.81
N ILE A 540 -25.67 3.98 2.48
CA ILE A 540 -25.19 5.01 1.55
C ILE A 540 -26.42 5.81 1.11
N THR A 541 -26.83 6.80 1.90
CA THR A 541 -28.06 7.56 1.67
C THR A 541 -27.78 9.05 1.64
N ILE A 542 -28.52 9.79 0.82
CA ILE A 542 -28.42 11.25 0.71
C ILE A 542 -29.06 11.94 1.93
N VAL A 543 -29.71 11.19 2.84
CA VAL A 543 -30.29 11.74 4.07
C VAL A 543 -29.18 11.86 5.14
N PRO A 544 -28.74 13.08 5.50
CA PRO A 544 -27.50 13.29 6.26
C PRO A 544 -27.46 12.66 7.66
N ASP A 545 -28.63 12.34 8.24
CA ASP A 545 -28.75 11.82 9.62
C ASP A 545 -28.77 10.29 9.70
N THR A 546 -28.76 9.61 8.56
CA THR A 546 -28.86 8.13 8.47
C THR A 546 -27.76 7.50 7.61
N GLU A 547 -26.89 8.31 7.02
CA GLU A 547 -25.74 7.83 6.26
C GLU A 547 -24.60 7.44 7.22
N THR A 548 -24.04 6.25 7.01
CA THR A 548 -22.89 5.75 7.78
C THR A 548 -21.70 5.39 6.89
N GLN A 549 -21.91 5.27 5.58
CA GLN A 549 -20.89 4.91 4.59
C GLN A 549 -21.08 5.72 3.31
N THR A 550 -19.99 6.17 2.69
CA THR A 550 -20.03 6.68 1.29
C THR A 550 -19.55 5.66 0.26
N MET A 551 -18.86 4.60 0.70
CA MET A 551 -18.36 3.51 -0.15
C MET A 551 -19.44 2.45 -0.41
N THR A 552 -19.57 1.98 -1.65
CA THR A 552 -20.33 0.74 -1.96
C THR A 552 -19.69 -0.49 -1.30
N ILE A 553 -20.41 -1.62 -1.25
CA ILE A 553 -19.85 -2.86 -0.69
C ILE A 553 -18.60 -3.28 -1.47
N SER A 554 -18.61 -3.16 -2.79
CA SER A 554 -17.43 -3.44 -3.62
C SER A 554 -16.25 -2.52 -3.29
N GLN A 555 -16.49 -1.23 -3.03
CA GLN A 555 -15.44 -0.29 -2.61
C GLN A 555 -14.91 -0.64 -1.22
N GLN A 556 -15.79 -0.96 -0.27
CA GLN A 556 -15.40 -1.40 1.09
C GLN A 556 -14.53 -2.66 1.03
N LEU A 557 -14.91 -3.66 0.20
CA LEU A 557 -14.12 -4.88 0.00
C LEU A 557 -12.71 -4.56 -0.55
N ASN A 558 -12.63 -3.70 -1.57
CA ASN A 558 -11.35 -3.27 -2.15
C ASN A 558 -10.50 -2.44 -1.19
N ALA A 559 -11.14 -1.70 -0.28
CA ALA A 559 -10.46 -0.94 0.78
C ALA A 559 -9.92 -1.85 1.90
N GLY A 560 -10.35 -3.11 1.98
CA GLY A 560 -9.88 -4.10 2.94
C GLY A 560 -10.88 -4.49 4.03
N ILE A 561 -12.12 -3.98 3.97
CA ILE A 561 -13.19 -4.35 4.91
C ILE A 561 -13.57 -5.83 4.75
N ARG A 562 -13.68 -6.56 5.86
CA ARG A 562 -14.04 -8.00 5.88
C ARG A 562 -15.18 -8.36 6.83
N PHE A 563 -15.66 -7.39 7.62
CA PHE A 563 -16.86 -7.56 8.46
C PHE A 563 -17.92 -6.53 8.08
N PHE A 564 -19.12 -6.98 7.73
CA PHE A 564 -20.22 -6.14 7.26
C PHE A 564 -21.43 -6.27 8.18
N ASP A 565 -21.94 -5.16 8.69
CA ASP A 565 -23.20 -5.11 9.46
C ASP A 565 -24.37 -4.76 8.54
N LEU A 566 -25.19 -5.76 8.23
CA LEU A 566 -26.32 -5.66 7.35
C LEU A 566 -27.66 -5.61 8.11
N ARG A 567 -28.37 -4.49 7.99
CA ARG A 567 -29.73 -4.27 8.53
C ARG A 567 -30.79 -4.50 7.46
N CYS A 568 -31.57 -5.57 7.63
CA CYS A 568 -32.56 -6.01 6.65
C CYS A 568 -34.01 -5.79 7.12
N ILE A 569 -34.89 -5.59 6.15
CA ILE A 569 -36.35 -5.55 6.28
C ILE A 569 -36.93 -6.64 5.38
N LEU A 570 -38.01 -7.28 5.83
CA LEU A 570 -38.77 -8.21 4.98
C LEU A 570 -40.04 -7.49 4.51
N PHE A 571 -40.16 -7.32 3.19
CA PHE A 571 -41.27 -6.63 2.55
C PHE A 571 -41.75 -7.45 1.34
N GLU A 572 -43.05 -7.73 1.25
CA GLU A 572 -43.63 -8.53 0.15
C GLU A 572 -42.87 -9.84 -0.15
N ASN A 573 -42.44 -10.56 0.91
CA ASN A 573 -41.63 -11.79 0.87
C ASN A 573 -40.19 -11.65 0.36
N GLU A 574 -39.71 -10.44 0.16
CA GLU A 574 -38.35 -10.18 -0.30
C GLU A 574 -37.54 -9.49 0.80
N LEU A 575 -36.30 -9.93 0.97
CA LEU A 575 -35.36 -9.28 1.87
C LEU A 575 -34.76 -8.06 1.17
N PHE A 576 -35.01 -6.89 1.75
CA PHE A 576 -34.33 -5.67 1.38
C PHE A 576 -33.39 -5.29 2.51
N MET A 577 -32.25 -4.69 2.17
CA MET A 577 -31.65 -3.80 3.17
C MET A 577 -32.58 -2.60 3.31
N ALA A 578 -32.59 -1.97 4.48
CA ALA A 578 -33.23 -0.66 4.62
C ALA A 578 -32.77 0.36 3.53
N HIS A 579 -31.61 0.11 2.89
CA HIS A 579 -31.04 0.87 1.77
C HIS A 579 -30.58 0.02 0.54
N GLY A 580 -31.26 -1.08 0.17
CA GLY A 580 -31.02 -1.87 -1.07
C GLY A 580 -30.15 -3.15 -0.98
N PHE A 581 -30.36 -4.16 -1.83
CA PHE A 581 -29.78 -5.51 -1.63
C PHE A 581 -28.35 -5.69 -2.18
N LEU A 582 -27.35 -5.84 -1.30
CA LEU A 582 -25.92 -5.72 -1.67
C LEU A 582 -25.07 -7.00 -1.54
N ILE A 583 -25.63 -8.12 -1.08
CA ILE A 583 -24.88 -9.40 -0.96
C ILE A 583 -24.37 -9.89 -2.33
N GLN A 584 -25.08 -9.56 -3.42
CA GLN A 584 -24.64 -9.91 -4.78
C GLN A 584 -23.29 -9.29 -5.15
N GLU A 585 -22.97 -8.09 -4.63
CA GLU A 585 -21.66 -7.47 -4.85
C GLU A 585 -20.53 -8.31 -4.26
N MET A 586 -20.73 -8.92 -3.10
CA MET A 586 -19.74 -9.81 -2.46
C MET A 586 -19.50 -11.06 -3.31
N TYR A 587 -20.55 -11.66 -3.87
CA TYR A 587 -20.41 -12.82 -4.76
C TYR A 587 -19.68 -12.47 -6.05
N ASN A 588 -20.06 -11.34 -6.66
CA ASN A 588 -19.40 -10.84 -7.85
C ASN A 588 -17.92 -10.56 -7.55
N TRP A 589 -17.63 -9.97 -6.39
CA TRP A 589 -16.29 -9.66 -5.96
C TRP A 589 -15.42 -10.92 -5.82
N PHE A 590 -15.91 -11.99 -5.19
CA PHE A 590 -15.19 -13.28 -5.18
C PHE A 590 -14.96 -13.85 -6.59
N ALA A 591 -15.87 -13.61 -7.53
CA ALA A 591 -15.80 -14.17 -8.88
C ALA A 591 -14.86 -13.41 -9.83
N VAL A 592 -14.61 -12.12 -9.62
CA VAL A 592 -13.82 -11.29 -10.54
C VAL A 592 -12.31 -11.45 -10.40
N ASN A 593 -11.81 -11.98 -9.27
CA ASN A 593 -10.38 -12.16 -9.03
C ASN A 593 -10.14 -13.39 -8.16
N SER A 594 -9.34 -14.34 -8.64
CA SER A 594 -9.02 -15.57 -7.90
C SER A 594 -8.30 -15.31 -6.57
N ASN A 595 -7.57 -14.19 -6.43
CA ASN A 595 -6.94 -13.83 -5.16
C ASN A 595 -7.98 -13.55 -4.06
N HIS A 596 -9.20 -13.11 -4.42
CA HIS A 596 -10.27 -12.88 -3.45
C HIS A 596 -10.78 -14.19 -2.83
N LEU A 597 -10.53 -15.35 -3.45
CA LEU A 597 -10.89 -16.65 -2.86
C LEU A 597 -10.03 -17.02 -1.64
N PHE A 598 -8.94 -16.29 -1.39
CA PHE A 598 -8.14 -16.42 -0.17
C PHE A 598 -8.61 -15.49 0.95
N GLU A 599 -9.63 -14.68 0.69
CA GLU A 599 -10.23 -13.77 1.65
C GLU A 599 -11.41 -14.43 2.36
N ALA A 600 -11.70 -13.96 3.56
CA ALA A 600 -12.79 -14.46 4.40
C ALA A 600 -13.71 -13.31 4.79
N LEU A 601 -15.02 -13.48 4.59
CA LEU A 601 -16.00 -12.44 4.92
C LEU A 601 -16.87 -12.86 6.10
N VAL A 602 -17.25 -11.87 6.91
CA VAL A 602 -18.26 -12.03 7.96
C VAL A 602 -19.39 -11.07 7.68
N VAL A 603 -20.61 -11.59 7.65
CA VAL A 603 -21.83 -10.79 7.44
C VAL A 603 -22.72 -10.93 8.65
N SER A 604 -22.84 -9.83 9.41
CA SER A 604 -23.84 -9.66 10.46
C SER A 604 -25.18 -9.34 9.82
N ILE A 605 -26.21 -10.13 10.11
CA ILE A 605 -27.59 -9.84 9.67
C ILE A 605 -28.45 -9.54 10.88
N LYS A 606 -29.05 -8.36 10.89
CA LYS A 606 -30.04 -7.93 11.89
C LYS A 606 -31.35 -7.55 11.21
N ARG A 607 -32.47 -7.93 11.83
CA ARG A 607 -33.81 -7.45 11.47
C ARG A 607 -33.98 -6.00 11.94
N GLU A 608 -34.33 -5.12 11.02
CA GLU A 608 -34.42 -3.68 11.29
C GLU A 608 -35.82 -3.23 11.70
N LYS A 609 -36.86 -3.83 11.13
CA LYS A 609 -38.27 -3.57 11.48
C LYS A 609 -39.13 -4.83 11.33
N PRO A 610 -40.37 -4.83 11.87
CA PRO A 610 -41.32 -5.92 11.67
C PRO A 610 -41.63 -6.16 10.19
N ASP A 611 -42.06 -7.38 9.85
CA ASP A 611 -42.34 -7.77 8.47
C ASP A 611 -43.57 -7.04 7.95
N GLU A 612 -43.49 -6.58 6.71
CA GLU A 612 -44.55 -5.83 6.06
C GLU A 612 -45.02 -6.58 4.82
N PHE A 613 -46.33 -6.78 4.70
CA PHE A 613 -46.97 -7.44 3.55
C PHE A 613 -46.37 -8.81 3.15
N SER A 614 -45.76 -9.52 4.11
CA SER A 614 -45.10 -10.80 3.88
C SER A 614 -45.88 -11.96 4.52
N ASN A 615 -45.80 -13.13 3.89
CA ASN A 615 -46.41 -14.37 4.35
C ASN A 615 -45.39 -15.47 4.71
N ILE A 616 -44.10 -15.21 4.53
CA ILE A 616 -42.97 -15.96 5.09
C ILE A 616 -42.39 -15.22 6.30
N GLN A 617 -41.64 -15.91 7.13
CA GLN A 617 -40.94 -15.31 8.28
C GLN A 617 -39.56 -14.78 7.89
N PHE A 618 -39.02 -13.85 8.68
CA PHE A 618 -37.70 -13.27 8.43
C PHE A 618 -36.57 -14.32 8.41
N ASP A 619 -36.58 -15.27 9.35
CA ASP A 619 -35.61 -16.36 9.43
C ASP A 619 -35.66 -17.29 8.21
N GLU A 620 -36.86 -17.62 7.73
CA GLU A 620 -37.10 -18.37 6.48
C GLU A 620 -36.54 -17.63 5.26
N ALA A 621 -36.83 -16.33 5.14
CA ALA A 621 -36.35 -15.52 4.01
C ALA A 621 -34.81 -15.43 3.97
N VAL A 622 -34.15 -15.30 5.12
CA VAL A 622 -32.68 -15.29 5.20
C VAL A 622 -32.13 -16.66 4.84
N TYR A 623 -32.71 -17.74 5.37
CA TYR A 623 -32.30 -19.11 5.08
C TYR A 623 -32.39 -19.42 3.59
N ASP A 624 -33.51 -19.12 2.92
CA ASP A 624 -33.70 -19.36 1.50
C ASP A 624 -32.65 -18.62 0.65
N ARG A 625 -32.33 -17.37 1.03
CA ARG A 625 -31.30 -16.59 0.36
C ARG A 625 -29.92 -17.23 0.52
N ILE A 626 -29.55 -17.66 1.71
CA ILE A 626 -28.27 -18.31 1.99
C ILE A 626 -28.18 -19.66 1.27
N GLN A 627 -29.25 -20.45 1.33
CA GLN A 627 -29.28 -21.79 0.74
C GLN A 627 -29.10 -21.76 -0.78
N SER A 628 -29.60 -20.73 -1.45
CA SER A 628 -29.38 -20.52 -2.88
C SER A 628 -27.90 -20.33 -3.27
N HIS A 629 -27.03 -20.02 -2.29
CA HIS A 629 -25.59 -19.83 -2.45
C HIS A 629 -24.79 -20.63 -1.40
N SER A 630 -25.29 -21.82 -1.01
CA SER A 630 -24.74 -22.63 0.09
C SER A 630 -23.25 -22.98 0.00
N ALA A 631 -22.67 -23.03 -1.20
CA ALA A 631 -21.22 -23.24 -1.36
C ALA A 631 -20.37 -22.04 -0.89
N THR A 632 -20.94 -20.83 -0.96
CA THR A 632 -20.29 -19.57 -0.57
C THR A 632 -20.52 -19.24 0.90
N TRP A 633 -21.53 -19.81 1.55
CA TRP A 633 -21.83 -19.54 2.95
C TRP A 633 -21.30 -20.64 3.87
N ARG A 634 -20.76 -20.23 5.02
CA ARG A 634 -20.54 -21.08 6.16
C ARG A 634 -21.66 -20.87 7.17
N ILE A 635 -22.37 -21.95 7.49
CA ILE A 635 -23.56 -21.95 8.35
C ILE A 635 -23.34 -22.62 9.70
N ASP A 636 -22.13 -23.07 10.03
CA ASP A 636 -21.85 -23.62 11.36
C ASP A 636 -21.82 -22.51 12.43
N ASP A 637 -22.03 -22.92 13.68
CA ASP A 637 -22.14 -22.10 14.89
C ASP A 637 -20.83 -21.99 15.69
N THR A 638 -19.70 -22.30 15.06
CA THR A 638 -18.35 -22.21 15.66
C THR A 638 -17.56 -21.06 15.07
N ILE A 639 -16.72 -20.40 15.88
CA ILE A 639 -15.72 -19.43 15.43
C ILE A 639 -14.77 -20.16 14.46
N PRO A 640 -14.68 -19.73 13.17
CA PRO A 640 -13.89 -20.42 12.17
C PRO A 640 -12.42 -20.00 12.22
N THR A 641 -11.56 -20.90 11.75
CA THR A 641 -10.23 -20.54 11.26
C THR A 641 -10.33 -19.80 9.92
N LEU A 642 -9.31 -19.01 9.60
CA LEU A 642 -9.24 -18.28 8.34
C LEU A 642 -9.35 -19.25 7.16
N GLY A 643 -8.60 -20.36 7.18
CA GLY A 643 -8.61 -21.40 6.14
C GLY A 643 -9.98 -22.06 5.96
N GLN A 644 -10.75 -22.22 7.05
CA GLN A 644 -12.15 -22.66 6.95
C GLN A 644 -13.04 -21.62 6.28
N LEU A 645 -12.73 -20.33 6.37
CA LEU A 645 -13.57 -19.26 5.86
C LEU A 645 -13.11 -18.66 4.52
N ARG A 646 -11.92 -19.00 4.03
CA ARG A 646 -11.42 -18.57 2.71
C ARG A 646 -12.43 -18.88 1.60
N GLY A 647 -12.73 -17.86 0.78
CA GLY A 647 -13.70 -17.91 -0.31
C GLY A 647 -15.15 -18.04 0.15
N ARG A 648 -15.42 -17.84 1.45
CA ARG A 648 -16.74 -18.03 2.07
C ARG A 648 -17.14 -16.85 2.96
N ILE A 649 -18.43 -16.83 3.28
CA ILE A 649 -19.08 -15.83 4.14
C ILE A 649 -19.61 -16.53 5.39
N GLN A 650 -19.20 -16.08 6.57
CA GLN A 650 -19.74 -16.55 7.84
C GLN A 650 -20.99 -15.73 8.15
N LEU A 651 -22.12 -16.41 8.33
CA LEU A 651 -23.31 -15.77 8.89
C LEU A 651 -23.07 -15.48 10.37
N PHE A 652 -23.24 -14.21 10.74
CA PHE A 652 -23.30 -13.74 12.12
C PHE A 652 -24.73 -13.27 12.39
N ARG A 653 -25.52 -14.07 13.10
CA ARG A 653 -26.98 -13.94 13.20
C ARG A 653 -27.38 -13.06 14.39
N ARG A 654 -27.90 -11.86 14.13
CA ARG A 654 -28.44 -10.92 15.15
C ARG A 654 -29.97 -10.88 15.18
N TYR A 655 -30.63 -11.94 14.72
CA TYR A 655 -32.08 -12.12 14.81
C TYR A 655 -32.41 -13.46 15.50
N SER A 656 -33.52 -13.50 16.22
CA SER A 656 -34.02 -14.73 16.83
C SER A 656 -34.78 -15.57 15.81
N LEU A 657 -34.80 -16.89 16.01
CA LEU A 657 -35.66 -17.78 15.21
C LEU A 657 -37.11 -17.58 15.60
N GLU A 658 -37.97 -17.43 14.60
CA GLU A 658 -39.41 -17.21 14.77
C GLU A 658 -40.19 -18.49 14.50
N SER A 659 -39.63 -19.35 13.64
CA SER A 659 -40.15 -20.68 13.37
C SER A 659 -39.56 -21.73 14.31
N ASN A 660 -40.30 -22.82 14.56
CA ASN A 660 -39.76 -24.02 15.21
C ASN A 660 -38.98 -24.93 14.24
N ASN A 661 -38.51 -24.38 13.11
CA ASN A 661 -37.79 -25.15 12.11
C ASN A 661 -36.28 -25.10 12.39
N SER A 662 -35.73 -26.21 12.87
CA SER A 662 -34.30 -26.31 13.16
C SER A 662 -33.41 -26.15 11.92
N ALA A 663 -33.96 -26.23 10.71
CA ALA A 663 -33.20 -25.94 9.49
C ALA A 663 -32.74 -24.47 9.42
N PHE A 664 -33.44 -23.55 10.10
CA PHE A 664 -33.13 -22.12 10.07
C PHE A 664 -32.12 -21.72 11.17
N ASP A 665 -31.74 -22.65 12.05
CA ASP A 665 -30.71 -22.43 13.06
C ASP A 665 -29.33 -22.55 12.42
N ILE A 666 -28.90 -21.46 11.78
CA ILE A 666 -27.64 -21.38 11.04
C ILE A 666 -26.80 -20.19 11.51
N GLY A 667 -25.48 -20.33 11.34
CA GLY A 667 -24.47 -19.30 11.63
C GLY A 667 -24.15 -19.14 13.12
N LEU A 668 -23.35 -18.12 13.42
CA LEU A 668 -23.03 -17.74 14.79
C LEU A 668 -24.22 -17.00 15.41
N ASP A 669 -24.86 -17.59 16.42
CA ASP A 669 -25.97 -16.94 17.12
C ASP A 669 -25.47 -15.81 18.02
N ALA A 670 -25.74 -14.57 17.61
CA ALA A 670 -25.50 -13.36 18.37
C ALA A 670 -26.82 -12.65 18.76
N SER A 671 -27.94 -13.36 18.79
CA SER A 671 -29.26 -12.76 19.03
C SER A 671 -29.49 -12.31 20.49
N MET A 672 -28.68 -12.80 21.44
CA MET A 672 -28.68 -12.34 22.85
C MET A 672 -27.94 -11.00 23.01
N TRP A 673 -28.33 -10.00 22.24
CA TRP A 673 -27.67 -8.71 22.15
C TRP A 673 -28.36 -7.66 23.03
N PRO A 674 -27.81 -7.30 24.21
CA PRO A 674 -28.37 -6.24 25.03
C PRO A 674 -28.25 -4.88 24.34
N ASP A 675 -29.24 -4.03 24.55
CA ASP A 675 -29.27 -2.69 23.98
C ASP A 675 -28.22 -1.76 24.62
N ASN A 676 -27.53 -0.98 23.78
CA ASN A 676 -26.65 0.14 24.14
C ASN A 676 -25.66 -0.14 25.29
N ASN A 677 -24.82 -1.16 25.16
CA ASN A 677 -23.99 -1.69 26.25
C ASN A 677 -22.48 -1.56 25.98
N VAL A 678 -21.73 -1.11 26.99
CA VAL A 678 -20.27 -0.90 26.93
C VAL A 678 -19.45 -2.19 26.90
N SER A 679 -20.01 -3.33 27.33
CA SER A 679 -19.38 -4.65 27.22
C SER A 679 -20.35 -5.77 27.59
N PHE A 680 -20.48 -6.79 26.73
CA PHE A 680 -21.23 -8.01 27.03
C PHE A 680 -20.62 -9.21 26.32
N VAL A 681 -21.00 -10.41 26.76
CA VAL A 681 -20.47 -11.69 26.26
C VAL A 681 -21.60 -12.60 25.80
N ILE A 682 -21.46 -13.20 24.62
CA ILE A 682 -22.38 -14.21 24.08
C ILE A 682 -21.61 -15.52 23.87
N PRO A 683 -22.01 -16.63 24.51
CA PRO A 683 -21.37 -17.93 24.29
C PRO A 683 -21.74 -18.50 22.90
N VAL A 684 -20.78 -19.13 22.25
CA VAL A 684 -20.93 -19.90 21.00
C VAL A 684 -20.28 -21.28 21.17
N THR A 685 -20.51 -22.21 20.24
CA THR A 685 -20.20 -23.63 20.45
C THR A 685 -18.74 -23.94 20.81
N ASN A 686 -17.78 -23.18 20.28
CA ASN A 686 -16.35 -23.34 20.57
C ASN A 686 -15.71 -22.09 21.20
N GLY A 687 -16.48 -21.17 21.77
CA GLY A 687 -15.91 -19.91 22.27
C GLY A 687 -16.92 -18.90 22.78
N THR A 688 -16.52 -17.63 22.76
CA THR A 688 -17.38 -16.51 23.14
C THR A 688 -17.18 -15.32 22.22
N LEU A 689 -18.24 -14.55 22.02
CA LEU A 689 -18.20 -13.23 21.40
C LEU A 689 -18.15 -12.20 22.53
N VAL A 690 -17.16 -11.31 22.52
CA VAL A 690 -16.99 -10.23 23.50
C VAL A 690 -17.22 -8.91 22.77
N ILE A 691 -18.30 -8.21 23.12
CA ILE A 691 -18.83 -7.14 22.27
C ILE A 691 -18.97 -5.84 23.04
N GLU A 692 -18.54 -4.74 22.42
CA GLU A 692 -18.84 -3.36 22.82
C GLU A 692 -19.78 -2.73 21.79
N ASP A 693 -20.96 -2.30 22.21
CA ASP A 693 -21.96 -1.64 21.36
C ASP A 693 -22.70 -0.54 22.14
N HIS A 694 -21.94 0.45 22.62
CA HIS A 694 -22.50 1.66 23.21
C HIS A 694 -22.67 2.74 22.14
N TYR A 695 -23.76 2.65 21.38
CA TYR A 695 -24.00 3.47 20.19
C TYR A 695 -24.80 4.76 20.48
N ASN A 696 -25.52 4.84 21.60
CA ASN A 696 -26.52 5.87 21.86
C ASN A 696 -26.25 6.69 23.13
N TYR A 697 -26.37 8.02 23.01
CA TYR A 697 -26.17 8.98 24.09
C TYR A 697 -27.41 9.86 24.31
N ASP A 698 -27.54 10.41 25.52
CA ASP A 698 -28.58 11.39 25.83
C ASP A 698 -28.39 12.67 25.01
N LYS A 699 -29.48 13.19 24.43
CA LYS A 699 -29.49 14.41 23.58
C LYS A 699 -28.94 15.68 24.25
N VAL A 700 -28.79 15.68 25.58
CA VAL A 700 -28.26 16.81 26.34
C VAL A 700 -26.74 16.80 26.47
N VAL A 701 -26.06 15.71 26.08
CA VAL A 701 -24.61 15.58 26.13
C VAL A 701 -23.99 16.24 24.90
N GLY A 702 -23.05 17.17 25.12
CA GLY A 702 -22.38 17.88 24.03
C GLY A 702 -21.47 16.98 23.19
N PHE A 703 -21.30 17.33 21.91
CA PHE A 703 -20.51 16.59 20.92
C PHE A 703 -19.12 16.16 21.40
N LEU A 704 -18.32 17.06 21.98
CA LEU A 704 -16.98 16.73 22.52
C LEU A 704 -17.04 15.64 23.59
N ALA A 705 -18.03 15.70 24.48
CA ALA A 705 -18.17 14.73 25.56
C ALA A 705 -18.57 13.35 25.01
N VAL A 706 -19.44 13.30 24.00
CA VAL A 706 -19.80 12.06 23.31
C VAL A 706 -18.58 11.45 22.61
N VAL A 707 -17.87 12.22 21.78
CA VAL A 707 -16.67 11.74 21.07
C VAL A 707 -15.61 11.26 22.05
N ALA A 708 -15.32 12.03 23.11
CA ALA A 708 -14.33 11.65 24.11
C ALA A 708 -14.73 10.39 24.89
N ASN A 709 -16.01 10.27 25.29
CA ASN A 709 -16.49 9.10 26.01
C ASN A 709 -16.49 7.85 25.14
N LYS A 710 -17.04 7.94 23.92
CA LYS A 710 -17.03 6.82 22.97
C LYS A 710 -15.62 6.38 22.62
N THR A 711 -14.71 7.33 22.36
CA THR A 711 -13.29 7.04 22.13
C THR A 711 -12.69 6.26 23.30
N SER A 712 -12.98 6.66 24.53
CA SER A 712 -12.48 5.98 25.73
C SER A 712 -13.04 4.57 25.87
N ILE A 713 -14.33 4.36 25.58
CA ILE A 713 -14.99 3.06 25.63
C ILE A 713 -14.38 2.11 24.59
N VAL A 714 -14.28 2.55 23.33
CA VAL A 714 -13.71 1.74 22.25
C VAL A 714 -12.25 1.39 22.57
N LYS A 715 -11.41 2.36 22.98
CA LYS A 715 -10.02 2.09 23.38
C LYS A 715 -9.94 1.10 24.54
N SER A 716 -10.89 1.12 25.48
CA SER A 716 -10.94 0.13 26.57
C SER A 716 -11.26 -1.28 26.04
N ALA A 717 -12.20 -1.40 25.09
CA ALA A 717 -12.55 -2.66 24.46
C ALA A 717 -11.38 -3.23 23.64
N LEU A 718 -10.71 -2.38 22.84
CA LEU A 718 -9.51 -2.79 22.10
C LEU A 718 -8.37 -3.23 23.04
N ASN A 719 -8.13 -2.51 24.15
CA ASN A 719 -7.14 -2.95 25.14
C ASN A 719 -7.53 -4.29 25.80
N ALA A 720 -8.82 -4.57 25.98
CA ALA A 720 -9.28 -5.87 26.47
C ALA A 720 -8.98 -6.98 25.46
N ALA A 721 -9.16 -6.73 24.16
CA ALA A 721 -8.78 -7.66 23.10
C ALA A 721 -7.26 -7.93 23.08
N ILE A 722 -6.45 -6.88 23.22
CA ILE A 722 -4.97 -7.01 23.28
C ILE A 722 -4.54 -7.86 24.48
N ALA A 723 -5.23 -7.71 25.61
CA ALA A 723 -4.90 -8.42 26.85
C ALA A 723 -5.42 -9.87 26.89
N ASP A 724 -6.26 -10.27 25.93
CA ASP A 724 -6.89 -11.60 25.89
C ASP A 724 -6.09 -12.57 25.00
N PRO A 725 -5.40 -13.56 25.58
CA PRO A 725 -4.63 -14.53 24.81
C PRO A 725 -5.51 -15.64 24.20
N SER A 726 -6.81 -15.68 24.50
CA SER A 726 -7.68 -16.79 24.12
C SER A 726 -8.09 -16.70 22.64
N PRO A 727 -7.73 -17.67 21.79
CA PRO A 727 -8.26 -17.73 20.43
C PRO A 727 -9.77 -18.03 20.40
N ALA A 728 -10.35 -18.47 21.52
CA ALA A 728 -11.78 -18.76 21.61
C ALA A 728 -12.64 -17.52 21.87
N ASN A 729 -12.04 -16.36 22.15
CA ASN A 729 -12.77 -15.12 22.42
C ASN A 729 -12.67 -14.19 21.23
N TRP A 730 -13.79 -13.92 20.55
CA TRP A 730 -13.84 -12.98 19.44
C TRP A 730 -14.29 -11.62 19.94
N HIS A 731 -13.35 -10.68 20.01
CA HIS A 731 -13.61 -9.30 20.39
C HIS A 731 -14.13 -8.48 19.21
N ILE A 732 -15.25 -7.79 19.41
CA ILE A 732 -15.91 -6.96 18.40
C ILE A 732 -16.29 -5.62 19.03
N SER A 733 -15.82 -4.50 18.47
CA SER A 733 -16.08 -3.16 18.98
C SER A 733 -16.68 -2.27 17.90
N PHE A 734 -17.70 -1.48 18.25
CA PHE A 734 -18.33 -0.53 17.34
C PHE A 734 -17.80 0.87 17.60
N SER A 735 -17.10 1.47 16.65
CA SER A 735 -16.66 2.87 16.70
C SER A 735 -17.66 3.84 16.05
N SER A 736 -18.95 3.50 16.04
CA SER A 736 -20.06 4.35 15.59
C SER A 736 -20.80 4.98 16.78
N ALA A 737 -21.48 6.11 16.55
CA ALA A 737 -22.28 6.79 17.57
C ALA A 737 -23.43 7.59 16.94
N THR A 738 -24.52 7.77 17.68
CA THR A 738 -25.72 8.50 17.22
C THR A 738 -26.44 9.26 18.35
N ASN A 739 -27.59 9.87 17.99
CA ASN A 739 -28.61 10.48 18.84
C ASN A 739 -28.25 11.82 19.49
N ASN A 740 -27.43 12.63 18.83
CA ASN A 740 -27.31 14.06 19.13
C ASN A 740 -27.97 14.88 17.99
N PRO A 741 -29.01 15.69 18.26
CA PRO A 741 -29.70 16.44 17.20
C PRO A 741 -28.83 17.48 16.48
N ASP A 742 -27.65 17.79 17.01
CA ASP A 742 -26.73 18.77 16.43
C ASP A 742 -25.68 18.15 15.49
N HIS A 743 -25.54 16.81 15.43
CA HIS A 743 -24.46 16.11 14.72
C HIS A 743 -24.88 14.79 14.08
N SER A 744 -24.51 14.60 12.82
CA SER A 744 -24.71 13.37 12.06
C SER A 744 -23.71 12.26 12.45
N PRO A 745 -23.98 10.99 12.10
CA PRO A 745 -22.98 9.91 12.22
C PRO A 745 -21.65 10.28 11.54
N HIS A 746 -21.73 10.93 10.38
CA HIS A 746 -20.56 11.46 9.68
C HIS A 746 -19.71 12.38 10.56
N ALA A 747 -20.33 13.33 11.28
CA ALA A 747 -19.59 14.21 12.17
C ALA A 747 -18.93 13.45 13.33
N PHE A 748 -19.57 12.42 13.89
CA PHE A 748 -18.93 11.59 14.92
C PHE A 748 -17.73 10.82 14.39
N ALA A 749 -17.81 10.28 13.17
CA ALA A 749 -16.74 9.52 12.55
C ALA A 749 -15.54 10.40 12.12
N THR A 750 -15.81 11.47 11.38
CA THR A 750 -14.80 12.29 10.68
C THR A 750 -14.44 13.58 11.43
N GLY A 751 -15.23 13.97 12.43
CA GLY A 751 -15.03 15.15 13.25
C GLY A 751 -16.01 16.28 12.91
N GLY A 752 -16.13 17.24 13.82
CA GLY A 752 -17.12 18.29 13.71
C GLY A 752 -16.94 19.41 14.71
N THR A 753 -17.81 20.41 14.64
CA THR A 753 -17.78 21.58 15.54
C THR A 753 -18.82 21.44 16.65
N GLN A 754 -18.40 21.54 17.92
CA GLN A 754 -19.34 21.55 19.04
C GLN A 754 -20.07 22.89 19.17
N ARG A 755 -21.36 22.96 18.83
CA ARG A 755 -22.19 24.17 18.85
C ARG A 755 -22.79 24.55 20.22
N SER A 756 -22.15 24.23 21.34
CA SER A 756 -22.62 24.60 22.70
C SER A 756 -21.65 25.40 23.58
N THR A 757 -20.39 25.62 23.16
CA THR A 757 -19.38 26.42 23.90
C THR A 757 -18.93 27.63 23.09
N ILE A 758 -18.74 28.81 23.70
CA ILE A 758 -18.13 29.98 23.02
C ILE A 758 -16.73 30.22 23.62
N PRO A 759 -15.64 30.27 22.81
CA PRO A 759 -15.62 29.98 21.36
C PRO A 759 -15.91 28.50 21.09
N TRP A 760 -16.50 28.19 19.94
CA TRP A 760 -16.79 26.80 19.60
C TRP A 760 -15.49 26.06 19.25
N VAL A 761 -15.47 24.75 19.50
CA VAL A 761 -14.27 23.94 19.42
C VAL A 761 -14.48 22.86 18.37
N TYR A 762 -13.58 22.77 17.40
CA TYR A 762 -13.50 21.60 16.52
C TYR A 762 -13.05 20.39 17.34
N VAL A 763 -13.74 19.28 17.15
CA VAL A 763 -13.44 18.01 17.81
C VAL A 763 -13.11 16.98 16.72
N PRO A 764 -11.88 16.41 16.72
CA PRO A 764 -11.53 15.30 15.84
C PRO A 764 -12.49 14.12 16.04
N GLY A 765 -12.88 13.47 14.95
CA GLY A 765 -13.81 12.35 15.00
C GLY A 765 -13.20 11.06 15.56
N LEU A 766 -14.03 10.03 15.69
CA LEU A 766 -13.65 8.73 16.22
C LEU A 766 -12.53 8.08 15.37
N ASN A 767 -12.58 8.19 14.04
CA ASN A 767 -11.60 7.55 13.17
C ASN A 767 -10.19 8.14 13.35
N GLN A 768 -10.08 9.47 13.45
CA GLN A 768 -8.79 10.13 13.75
C GLN A 768 -8.27 9.74 15.15
N ASN A 769 -9.15 9.69 16.14
CA ASN A 769 -8.78 9.32 17.51
C ASN A 769 -8.34 7.84 17.63
N LEU A 770 -8.90 6.96 16.82
CA LEU A 770 -8.49 5.56 16.71
C LEU A 770 -7.18 5.41 15.93
N LEU A 771 -7.00 6.15 14.82
CA LEU A 771 -5.74 6.13 14.08
C LEU A 771 -4.56 6.52 14.98
N GLY A 772 -4.70 7.59 15.77
CA GLY A 772 -3.69 7.99 16.75
C GLY A 772 -3.48 7.00 17.91
N PHE A 773 -4.37 6.02 18.09
CA PHE A 773 -4.21 4.92 19.05
C PHE A 773 -3.54 3.70 18.41
N VAL A 774 -3.85 3.39 17.15
CA VAL A 774 -3.34 2.22 16.42
C VAL A 774 -1.93 2.46 15.88
N ASN A 775 -1.65 3.62 15.27
CA ASN A 775 -0.35 3.92 14.65
C ASN A 775 0.86 3.69 15.58
N PRO A 776 0.84 4.16 16.85
CA PRO A 776 1.95 3.92 17.77
C PRO A 776 2.25 2.43 18.01
N MET A 777 1.28 1.54 17.82
CA MET A 777 1.46 0.10 17.98
C MET A 777 2.29 -0.50 16.84
N LEU A 778 2.21 0.07 15.64
CA LEU A 778 2.96 -0.37 14.45
C LEU A 778 4.46 -0.07 14.57
N LEU A 779 4.80 0.98 15.31
CA LEU A 779 6.17 1.42 15.56
C LEU A 779 6.91 0.61 16.65
N SER A 780 6.19 -0.22 17.39
CA SER A 780 6.80 -1.06 18.42
C SER A 780 7.52 -2.24 17.76
N GLY A 781 8.85 -2.34 17.90
CA GLY A 781 9.69 -3.38 17.28
C GLY A 781 9.49 -4.81 17.82
N GLY A 782 8.28 -5.14 18.29
CA GLY A 782 7.88 -6.45 18.80
C GLY A 782 6.67 -7.00 18.05
N GLN A 783 6.06 -8.07 18.60
CA GLN A 783 4.84 -8.65 18.04
C GLN A 783 3.70 -7.61 18.07
N ARG A 784 3.14 -7.30 16.90
CA ARG A 784 2.03 -6.36 16.77
C ARG A 784 0.80 -6.88 17.55
N PRO A 785 0.20 -6.06 18.42
CA PRO A 785 -0.94 -6.49 19.22
C PRO A 785 -2.19 -6.66 18.34
N LYS A 786 -3.03 -7.65 18.66
CA LYS A 786 -4.30 -7.88 17.96
C LYS A 786 -5.42 -7.16 18.71
N ILE A 787 -6.22 -6.38 17.99
CA ILE A 787 -7.26 -5.53 18.59
C ILE A 787 -8.68 -6.04 18.38
N GLY A 788 -8.83 -7.19 17.72
CA GLY A 788 -10.12 -7.77 17.34
C GLY A 788 -10.77 -7.08 16.14
N THR A 789 -12.08 -7.25 15.99
CA THR A 789 -12.85 -6.64 14.91
C THR A 789 -13.32 -5.23 15.31
N VAL A 790 -13.13 -4.24 14.43
CA VAL A 790 -13.55 -2.85 14.66
C VAL A 790 -14.54 -2.41 13.58
N LEU A 791 -15.80 -2.19 13.94
CA LEU A 791 -16.84 -1.70 13.03
C LEU A 791 -16.89 -0.18 13.05
N MET A 792 -16.72 0.45 11.89
CA MET A 792 -16.55 1.90 11.75
C MET A 792 -17.61 2.52 10.83
N ASP A 793 -17.89 3.81 11.04
CA ASP A 793 -18.57 4.66 10.06
C ASP A 793 -17.50 5.42 9.24
N PHE A 794 -17.71 5.59 7.93
CA PHE A 794 -16.83 6.34 7.02
C PHE A 794 -15.32 6.02 7.15
N PRO A 795 -14.91 4.74 7.11
CA PRO A 795 -13.54 4.32 7.42
C PRO A 795 -12.50 4.76 6.38
N GLU A 796 -12.91 5.26 5.22
CA GLU A 796 -12.04 5.90 4.23
C GLU A 796 -11.40 7.21 4.73
N SER A 797 -11.93 7.78 5.81
CA SER A 797 -11.35 8.92 6.51
C SER A 797 -10.66 8.49 7.82
N PRO A 798 -9.48 9.04 8.16
CA PRO A 798 -8.73 10.07 7.44
C PRO A 798 -7.80 9.49 6.34
N SER A 799 -7.30 10.38 5.48
CA SER A 799 -6.16 10.12 4.58
C SER A 799 -6.34 8.91 3.66
N GLY A 800 -7.53 8.75 3.07
CA GLY A 800 -7.80 7.74 2.03
C GLY A 800 -7.74 6.30 2.52
N GLY A 801 -8.16 6.05 3.77
CA GLY A 801 -8.22 4.71 4.36
C GLY A 801 -7.03 4.34 5.24
N SER A 802 -6.29 5.32 5.79
CA SER A 802 -5.13 5.05 6.66
C SER A 802 -5.49 4.21 7.89
N LEU A 803 -6.67 4.42 8.48
CA LEU A 803 -7.13 3.61 9.61
C LEU A 803 -7.38 2.15 9.22
N ILE A 804 -7.97 1.90 8.05
CA ILE A 804 -8.20 0.54 7.55
C ILE A 804 -6.87 -0.19 7.39
N ALA A 805 -5.92 0.43 6.69
CA ALA A 805 -4.58 -0.14 6.50
C ALA A 805 -3.87 -0.39 7.84
N SER A 806 -3.95 0.54 8.78
CA SER A 806 -3.30 0.40 10.09
C SER A 806 -3.88 -0.76 10.92
N ILE A 807 -5.20 -0.98 10.84
CA ILE A 807 -5.85 -2.15 11.49
C ILE A 807 -5.37 -3.45 10.83
N ILE A 808 -5.25 -3.47 9.49
CA ILE A 808 -4.77 -4.65 8.75
C ILE A 808 -3.30 -4.94 9.08
N ASP A 809 -2.45 -3.91 9.12
CA ASP A 809 -1.02 -4.04 9.44
C ASP A 809 -0.78 -4.67 10.82
N LEU A 810 -1.69 -4.51 11.78
CA LEU A 810 -1.57 -5.21 13.06
C LEU A 810 -1.53 -6.74 12.92
N ASN A 811 -1.96 -7.30 11.78
CA ASN A 811 -1.93 -8.73 11.52
C ASN A 811 -0.51 -9.29 11.29
N GLY A 812 0.47 -8.45 10.97
CA GLY A 812 1.87 -8.83 10.77
C GLY A 812 2.24 -8.71 9.31
#